data_AF-A0A353TWJ8-F1
#
_entry.id   AF-A0A353TWJ8-F1
#
_cell.length_a   1.000
_cell.length_b   1.000
_cell.length_c   1.000
_cell.angle_alpha   90.00
_cell.angle_beta   90.00
_cell.angle_gamma   90.00
#
_symmetry.space_group_name_H-M   'P 1'
#
loop_
_entity.id
_entity.type
_entity.pdbx_description
1 polymer ?
#
loop_
_entity_poly.entity_id
_entity_poly.type
_entity_poly.pdbx_seq_one_letter_code
_entity_poly.pdbx_strand_id
1 'polypeptide(L)'
;MFKSGNWQSAIDVRDFVLKNVSPYDGDSSFLRGASERTSRLWQICLEGIAKERANNGVLAIDTEKVSGITSHAAGYIKKEDELIVGLQTDMLLKRAVKPYGGISVVEKACKEQGLEVSDRIKDIFNNYAKTHNDGVFDVYTPEIRKFRSLGILTGLPDNYARGRIIGDYRRVALYGIDRLIEAKKLDQLGLIGPMSDERIRLREEVAEQIKALGQLKDLGNIYGLDLSRPAQTAREAVQWVYMAYLAAVKEQDGAAMSLGNVSSFLDIYIEHDLKLGLIDEVYAQELIDQFVMKLRMVRHLRMEAYNEIFAGDPTWVTEAIGGRLADGRHKVTKTSFRFLQTLYNLGPSPEPNLTILWSNSLPEGFKKFCAQVSIDTSSIQYENDDLMQSTRNSDDYGIACCVSFQEIGKHIQFFGARANLAKTLLLAINGGKCEMSGKQVISNIPPLKSDVLDFDEVLANFKLAMQEVARVYNDSMNIIHYMHDKYYYEKIQMALVDTNPHINLAYGAAGLSIVADSLSAIKHARVTVVRNEEGISTDFKIDGEFPCYGNDDDRVDVFAKNITAYFNGVLKKLKTYKNAEPTLSILTITSNVVYGKKTGATPDGRALGVPFAPGANPMHGRDKSGAIASLSSVSKIDYRESLDGISNTFSIVPKTLGVDMEQRTENLVSIMDGYFAKNAHHLNVNVLNREMLQDAMEHPENYPQLTIRVSGYAVNFVRLTRAQQLDVIARSFFETV
;
A
#
# COMPACT_ATOMS: atom_id res chain seq x y z
N MET A 1 1.99 -36.97 -2.41
CA MET A 1 2.59 -36.55 -3.69
C MET A 1 1.73 -35.48 -4.34
N PHE A 2 2.33 -34.38 -4.77
CA PHE A 2 1.63 -33.29 -5.49
C PHE A 2 1.25 -33.72 -6.91
N LYS A 3 0.18 -33.14 -7.45
CA LYS A 3 -0.28 -33.37 -8.82
C LYS A 3 0.70 -32.73 -9.81
N SER A 4 1.10 -33.51 -10.81
CA SER A 4 1.95 -33.07 -11.91
C SER A 4 1.31 -31.96 -12.75
N GLY A 5 2.15 -31.13 -13.35
CA GLY A 5 1.76 -30.00 -14.18
C GLY A 5 2.96 -29.33 -14.86
N ASN A 6 2.70 -28.24 -15.57
CA ASN A 6 3.73 -27.42 -16.22
C ASN A 6 4.74 -26.86 -15.21
N TRP A 7 4.30 -26.66 -13.96
CA TRP A 7 5.16 -26.20 -12.86
C TRP A 7 6.41 -27.06 -12.63
N GLN A 8 6.46 -28.31 -13.11
CA GLN A 8 7.64 -29.17 -12.98
C GLN A 8 8.71 -28.89 -14.05
N SER A 9 8.30 -28.39 -15.22
CA SER A 9 9.18 -28.08 -16.36
C SER A 9 9.51 -26.59 -16.49
N ALA A 10 8.66 -25.71 -15.96
CA ALA A 10 8.80 -24.26 -16.00
C ALA A 10 8.62 -23.62 -14.61
N ILE A 11 9.07 -22.36 -14.46
CA ILE A 11 8.80 -21.57 -13.25
C ILE A 11 7.36 -21.05 -13.34
N ASP A 12 6.42 -21.81 -12.79
CA ASP A 12 4.97 -21.60 -12.92
C ASP A 12 4.26 -21.95 -11.60
N VAL A 13 4.36 -21.04 -10.63
CA VAL A 13 3.71 -21.19 -9.31
C VAL A 13 2.19 -21.23 -9.45
N ARG A 14 1.62 -20.49 -10.42
CA ARG A 14 0.18 -20.48 -10.69
C ARG A 14 -0.33 -21.86 -11.05
N ASP A 15 0.34 -22.58 -11.97
CA ASP A 15 -0.05 -23.96 -12.32
C ASP A 15 0.06 -24.89 -11.11
N PHE A 16 1.11 -24.75 -10.28
CA PHE A 16 1.21 -25.52 -9.02
C PHE A 16 0.01 -25.29 -8.10
N VAL A 17 -0.35 -24.02 -7.85
CA VAL A 17 -1.49 -23.65 -7.01
C VAL A 17 -2.79 -24.17 -7.61
N LEU A 18 -3.04 -23.93 -8.90
CA LEU A 18 -4.25 -24.37 -9.60
C LEU A 18 -4.47 -25.89 -9.47
N LYS A 19 -3.41 -26.69 -9.61
CA LYS A 19 -3.49 -28.16 -9.57
C LYS A 19 -3.66 -28.70 -8.15
N ASN A 20 -3.04 -28.07 -7.16
CA ASN A 20 -2.85 -28.64 -5.82
C ASN A 20 -3.65 -27.98 -4.70
N VAL A 21 -4.18 -26.78 -4.89
CA VAL A 21 -5.02 -26.12 -3.89
C VAL A 21 -6.25 -26.98 -3.56
N SER A 22 -6.57 -27.05 -2.27
CA SER A 22 -7.75 -27.72 -1.75
C SER A 22 -8.70 -26.66 -1.19
N PRO A 23 -9.71 -26.21 -1.97
CA PRO A 23 -10.71 -25.26 -1.48
C PRO A 23 -11.39 -25.78 -0.20
N TYR A 24 -11.64 -24.87 0.74
CA TYR A 24 -12.30 -25.18 2.01
C TYR A 24 -13.62 -24.42 2.15
N ASP A 25 -14.73 -25.16 2.14
CA ASP A 25 -16.10 -24.64 2.24
C ASP A 25 -16.62 -24.50 3.69
N GLY A 26 -15.83 -24.93 4.68
CA GLY A 26 -16.25 -24.93 6.08
C GLY A 26 -16.16 -23.55 6.76
N ASP A 27 -16.18 -23.56 8.09
CA ASP A 27 -16.16 -22.37 8.95
C ASP A 27 -14.90 -22.30 9.83
N SER A 28 -14.87 -21.37 10.78
CA SER A 28 -13.74 -21.14 11.67
C SER A 28 -13.61 -22.14 12.83
N SER A 29 -14.50 -23.14 12.96
CA SER A 29 -14.54 -24.05 14.13
C SER A 29 -13.29 -24.93 14.30
N PHE A 30 -12.53 -25.14 13.23
CA PHE A 30 -11.30 -25.95 13.29
C PHE A 30 -10.10 -25.19 13.88
N LEU A 31 -10.18 -23.86 13.98
CA LEU A 31 -9.06 -23.03 14.41
C LEU A 31 -8.57 -23.39 15.81
N ARG A 32 -7.30 -23.05 16.08
CA ARG A 32 -6.64 -23.30 17.36
C ARG A 32 -6.07 -21.99 17.91
N GLY A 33 -6.07 -21.87 19.23
CA GLY A 33 -5.44 -20.77 19.94
C GLY A 33 -3.92 -20.81 19.81
N ALA A 34 -3.26 -19.74 20.30
CA ALA A 34 -1.80 -19.64 20.30
C ALA A 34 -1.15 -20.79 21.09
N SER A 35 -0.06 -21.34 20.57
CA SER A 35 0.79 -22.25 21.34
C SER A 35 1.50 -21.53 22.48
N GLU A 36 2.07 -22.27 23.43
CA GLU A 36 2.89 -21.68 24.48
C GLU A 36 4.15 -20.99 23.94
N ARG A 37 4.81 -21.58 22.92
CA ARG A 37 6.00 -20.95 22.31
C ARG A 37 5.63 -19.64 21.62
N THR A 38 4.53 -19.63 20.86
CA THR A 38 4.00 -18.41 20.23
C THR A 38 3.71 -17.34 21.29
N SER A 39 3.06 -17.71 22.38
CA SER A 39 2.73 -16.77 23.47
C SER A 39 3.99 -16.17 24.10
N ARG A 40 5.01 -16.99 24.39
CA ARG A 40 6.30 -16.52 24.92
C ARG A 40 7.04 -15.60 23.95
N LEU A 41 7.12 -15.96 22.68
CA LEU A 41 7.76 -15.13 21.65
C LEU A 41 7.03 -13.81 21.48
N TRP A 42 5.70 -13.84 21.44
CA TRP A 42 4.91 -12.64 21.25
C TRP A 42 5.04 -11.67 22.43
N GLN A 43 5.11 -12.18 23.66
CA GLN A 43 5.36 -11.36 24.83
C GLN A 43 6.69 -10.59 24.72
N ILE A 44 7.76 -11.23 24.24
CA ILE A 44 9.05 -10.57 23.98
C ILE A 44 8.91 -9.48 22.91
N CYS A 45 8.15 -9.75 21.84
CA CYS A 45 7.85 -8.75 20.82
C CYS A 45 7.08 -7.55 21.37
N LEU A 46 6.06 -7.77 22.21
CA LEU A 46 5.27 -6.70 22.83
C LEU A 46 6.14 -5.82 23.75
N GLU A 47 7.03 -6.43 24.53
CA GLU A 47 8.00 -5.69 25.34
C GLU A 47 8.98 -4.88 24.48
N GLY A 48 9.43 -5.45 23.35
CA GLY A 48 10.25 -4.74 22.37
C GLY A 48 9.52 -3.54 21.75
N ILE A 49 8.25 -3.70 21.36
CA ILE A 49 7.40 -2.63 20.82
C ILE A 49 7.13 -1.57 21.88
N ALA A 50 6.91 -1.95 23.14
CA ALA A 50 6.73 -1.01 24.24
C ALA A 50 7.99 -0.16 24.44
N LYS A 51 9.19 -0.77 24.40
CA LYS A 51 10.47 -0.06 24.43
C LYS A 51 10.67 0.83 23.20
N GLU A 52 10.32 0.36 22.01
CA GLU A 52 10.34 1.15 20.77
C GLU A 52 9.49 2.41 20.92
N ARG A 53 8.26 2.30 21.45
CA ARG A 53 7.38 3.45 21.71
C ARG A 53 7.95 4.41 22.74
N ALA A 54 8.49 3.89 23.84
CA ALA A 54 9.13 4.70 24.88
C ALA A 54 10.36 5.45 24.36
N ASN A 55 11.00 4.94 23.29
CA ASN A 55 12.16 5.54 22.65
C ASN A 55 11.80 6.26 21.34
N ASN A 56 10.76 7.10 21.36
CA ASN A 56 10.31 7.92 20.22
C ASN A 56 10.04 7.13 18.92
N GLY A 57 9.60 5.87 19.05
CA GLY A 57 9.21 5.04 17.91
C GLY A 57 10.36 4.28 17.24
N VAL A 58 11.61 4.38 17.75
CA VAL A 58 12.76 3.65 17.20
C VAL A 58 13.51 2.94 18.32
N LEU A 59 13.59 1.60 18.30
CA LEU A 59 14.31 0.87 19.35
C LEU A 59 15.83 1.00 19.23
N ALA A 60 16.36 0.82 18.02
CA ALA A 60 17.79 0.90 17.73
C ALA A 60 18.03 1.08 16.22
N ILE A 61 19.20 1.62 15.85
CA ILE A 61 19.66 1.79 14.46
C ILE A 61 21.05 1.18 14.31
N ASP A 62 21.32 0.46 13.21
CA ASP A 62 22.69 0.13 12.81
C ASP A 62 23.32 1.29 12.03
N THR A 63 24.18 2.08 12.66
CA THR A 63 24.83 3.24 12.04
C THR A 63 26.15 2.90 11.34
N GLU A 64 26.60 1.65 11.42
CA GLU A 64 27.94 1.22 11.02
C GLU A 64 27.96 0.39 9.73
N LYS A 65 26.84 -0.28 9.41
CA LYS A 65 26.76 -1.22 8.27
C LYS A 65 25.71 -0.80 7.26
N VAL A 66 26.12 -0.73 5.99
CA VAL A 66 25.20 -0.66 4.85
C VAL A 66 24.41 -1.97 4.77
N SER A 67 23.08 -1.88 4.78
CA SER A 67 22.23 -3.06 4.68
C SER A 67 22.33 -3.73 3.30
N GLY A 68 22.38 -5.06 3.32
CA GLY A 68 22.32 -5.93 2.15
C GLY A 68 21.84 -7.30 2.59
N ILE A 69 21.62 -8.21 1.63
CA ILE A 69 21.03 -9.54 1.89
C ILE A 69 21.84 -10.32 2.95
N THR A 70 23.17 -10.25 2.89
CA THR A 70 24.09 -11.00 3.77
C THR A 70 24.86 -10.13 4.77
N SER A 71 24.52 -8.84 4.91
CA SER A 71 25.39 -7.90 5.65
C SER A 71 25.32 -8.04 7.18
N HIS A 72 24.27 -8.67 7.70
CA HIS A 72 24.05 -8.86 9.14
C HIS A 72 24.11 -10.34 9.49
N ALA A 73 24.57 -10.64 10.72
CA ALA A 73 24.50 -11.97 11.29
C ALA A 73 23.04 -12.41 11.55
N ALA A 74 22.86 -13.69 11.92
CA ALA A 74 21.56 -14.21 12.31
C ALA A 74 21.03 -13.51 13.57
N GLY A 75 19.83 -12.93 13.48
CA GLY A 75 19.09 -12.38 14.60
C GLY A 75 17.91 -13.28 14.97
N TYR A 76 17.60 -13.36 16.26
CA TYR A 76 16.55 -14.21 16.82
C TYR A 76 15.69 -13.41 17.81
N ILE A 77 14.42 -13.75 17.95
CA ILE A 77 13.59 -13.27 19.07
C ILE A 77 13.98 -14.06 20.31
N LYS A 78 13.94 -15.39 20.18
CA LYS A 78 14.35 -16.38 21.18
C LYS A 78 14.48 -17.73 20.46
N LYS A 79 15.73 -18.06 20.09
CA LYS A 79 16.05 -19.10 19.11
C LYS A 79 15.41 -20.47 19.40
N GLU A 80 15.35 -20.86 20.67
CA GLU A 80 14.81 -22.14 21.12
C GLU A 80 13.29 -22.28 20.95
N ASP A 81 12.56 -21.17 20.93
CA ASP A 81 11.09 -21.17 20.77
C ASP A 81 10.68 -20.95 19.30
N GLU A 82 11.62 -20.61 18.40
CA GLU A 82 11.36 -20.25 17.00
C GLU A 82 11.34 -21.48 16.06
N LEU A 83 10.17 -21.76 15.49
CA LEU A 83 9.99 -22.61 14.31
C LEU A 83 10.37 -21.89 13.03
N ILE A 84 10.01 -20.61 12.93
CA ILE A 84 10.31 -19.73 11.79
C ILE A 84 11.29 -18.65 12.25
N VAL A 85 12.50 -18.65 11.69
CA VAL A 85 13.61 -17.78 12.06
C VAL A 85 13.87 -16.71 11.01
N GLY A 86 14.59 -15.65 11.41
CA GLY A 86 15.03 -14.57 10.54
C GLY A 86 14.63 -13.18 11.04
N LEU A 87 15.57 -12.25 11.04
CA LEU A 87 15.36 -10.82 11.32
C LEU A 87 16.15 -9.95 10.31
N GLN A 88 15.69 -8.72 10.09
CA GLN A 88 16.34 -7.77 9.17
C GLN A 88 17.76 -7.41 9.61
N THR A 89 18.02 -7.41 10.92
CA THR A 89 19.35 -7.20 11.51
C THR A 89 19.64 -8.33 12.50
N ASP A 90 20.72 -8.18 13.27
CA ASP A 90 21.13 -9.09 14.34
C ASP A 90 20.30 -8.95 15.63
N MET A 91 19.35 -8.00 15.68
CA MET A 91 18.55 -7.69 16.87
C MET A 91 17.08 -7.41 16.50
N LEU A 92 16.16 -7.85 17.35
CA LEU A 92 14.72 -7.55 17.24
C LEU A 92 14.47 -6.04 17.16
N LEU A 93 13.69 -5.61 16.16
CA LEU A 93 13.29 -4.21 15.90
C LEU A 93 14.42 -3.19 15.64
N LYS A 94 15.68 -3.63 15.53
CA LYS A 94 16.79 -2.75 15.15
C LYS A 94 16.71 -2.44 13.65
N ARG A 95 16.63 -1.15 13.32
CA ARG A 95 16.51 -0.64 11.94
C ARG A 95 17.88 -0.58 11.27
N ALA A 96 17.97 -0.98 10.01
CA ALA A 96 19.20 -0.90 9.22
C ALA A 96 19.26 0.39 8.39
N VAL A 97 20.47 0.84 8.03
CA VAL A 97 20.68 1.97 7.12
C VAL A 97 20.83 1.50 5.66
N LYS A 98 20.16 2.18 4.73
CA LYS A 98 20.12 1.88 3.29
C LYS A 98 20.44 3.12 2.44
N PRO A 99 21.69 3.58 2.45
CA PRO A 99 22.09 4.85 1.83
C PRO A 99 21.97 4.90 0.29
N TYR A 100 21.83 3.79 -0.43
CA TYR A 100 21.59 3.81 -1.89
C TYR A 100 20.33 4.59 -2.29
N GLY A 101 19.32 4.65 -1.40
CA GLY A 101 18.15 5.50 -1.58
C GLY A 101 18.44 7.00 -1.41
N GLY A 102 19.45 7.36 -0.62
CA GLY A 102 19.88 8.73 -0.34
C GLY A 102 20.66 8.83 0.98
N ILE A 103 21.92 9.27 0.94
CA ILE A 103 22.74 9.41 2.15
C ILE A 103 22.24 10.55 3.05
N SER A 104 21.88 11.68 2.47
CA SER A 104 21.32 12.83 3.19
C SER A 104 20.04 12.49 3.97
N VAL A 105 19.23 11.58 3.42
CA VAL A 105 18.01 11.04 4.04
C VAL A 105 18.36 10.23 5.28
N VAL A 106 19.33 9.32 5.16
CA VAL A 106 19.77 8.45 6.24
C VAL A 106 20.43 9.26 7.36
N GLU A 107 21.33 10.19 7.04
CA GLU A 107 21.98 11.07 8.01
C GLU A 107 20.96 11.86 8.81
N LYS A 108 19.96 12.42 8.13
CA LYS A 108 18.89 13.18 8.77
C LYS A 108 18.06 12.29 9.71
N ALA A 109 17.66 11.10 9.26
CA ALA A 109 16.87 10.17 10.07
C ALA A 109 17.64 9.69 11.32
N CYS A 110 18.95 9.44 11.22
CA CYS A 110 19.78 9.13 12.39
C CYS A 110 19.88 10.34 13.34
N LYS A 111 20.10 11.55 12.81
CA LYS A 111 20.22 12.78 13.60
C LYS A 111 18.92 13.10 14.35
N GLU A 112 17.76 12.85 13.75
CA GLU A 112 16.45 12.98 14.41
C GLU A 112 16.30 12.05 15.64
N GLN A 113 17.10 10.97 15.70
CA GLN A 113 17.19 10.05 16.84
C GLN A 113 18.43 10.30 17.73
N GLY A 114 19.15 11.41 17.53
CA GLY A 114 20.34 11.76 18.31
C GLY A 114 21.57 10.89 17.99
N LEU A 115 21.58 10.21 16.84
CA LEU A 115 22.67 9.34 16.39
C LEU A 115 23.35 9.91 15.14
N GLU A 116 24.58 9.48 14.88
CA GLU A 116 25.30 9.79 13.65
C GLU A 116 25.61 8.52 12.87
N VAL A 117 25.51 8.61 11.54
CA VAL A 117 26.00 7.58 10.62
C VAL A 117 27.53 7.57 10.65
N SER A 118 28.16 6.40 10.54
CA SER A 118 29.61 6.29 10.58
C SER A 118 30.30 7.06 9.46
N ASP A 119 31.48 7.63 9.75
CA ASP A 119 32.26 8.41 8.78
C ASP A 119 32.61 7.63 7.52
N ARG A 120 32.79 6.30 7.66
CA ARG A 120 33.00 5.40 6.52
C ARG A 120 31.81 5.39 5.57
N ILE A 121 30.58 5.31 6.08
CA ILE A 121 29.38 5.32 5.22
C ILE A 121 29.25 6.70 4.56
N LYS A 122 29.45 7.78 5.32
CA LYS A 122 29.43 9.15 4.76
C LYS A 122 30.42 9.31 3.61
N ASP A 123 31.67 8.90 3.82
CA ASP A 123 32.73 8.95 2.80
C ASP A 123 32.34 8.18 1.53
N ILE A 124 31.82 6.95 1.69
CA ILE A 124 31.39 6.12 0.55
C ILE A 124 30.35 6.83 -0.32
N PHE A 125 29.28 7.35 0.29
CA PHE A 125 28.16 7.89 -0.48
C PHE A 125 28.29 9.37 -0.85
N ASN A 126 29.23 10.09 -0.23
CA ASN A 126 29.57 11.46 -0.65
C ASN A 126 30.63 11.48 -1.76
N ASN A 127 31.54 10.49 -1.80
CA ASN A 127 32.70 10.54 -2.69
C ASN A 127 32.77 9.44 -3.76
N TYR A 128 32.13 8.28 -3.55
CA TYR A 128 32.31 7.12 -4.45
C TYR A 128 31.01 6.58 -5.04
N ALA A 129 29.94 6.48 -4.25
CA ALA A 129 28.68 5.86 -4.65
C ALA A 129 27.55 6.89 -4.71
N LYS A 130 27.12 7.22 -5.92
CA LYS A 130 25.96 8.10 -6.12
C LYS A 130 24.66 7.41 -5.73
N THR A 131 23.76 8.14 -5.09
CA THR A 131 22.47 7.61 -4.63
C THR A 131 21.33 7.91 -5.60
N HIS A 132 20.20 7.21 -5.43
CA HIS A 132 18.96 7.53 -6.12
C HIS A 132 18.54 9.00 -5.90
N ASN A 133 18.54 9.46 -4.64
CA ASN A 133 18.22 10.84 -4.27
C ASN A 133 19.07 11.86 -5.04
N ASP A 134 20.40 11.72 -5.01
CA ASP A 134 21.31 12.64 -5.72
C ASP A 134 21.05 12.63 -7.23
N GLY A 135 20.84 11.43 -7.80
CA GLY A 135 20.52 11.27 -9.21
C GLY A 135 19.25 12.00 -9.62
N VAL A 136 18.18 11.91 -8.82
CA VAL A 136 16.92 12.60 -9.08
C VAL A 136 17.09 14.11 -9.00
N PHE A 137 17.70 14.61 -7.93
CA PHE A 137 17.82 16.05 -7.72
C PHE A 137 18.78 16.72 -8.70
N ASP A 138 19.78 16.02 -9.23
CA ASP A 138 20.65 16.55 -10.30
C ASP A 138 19.90 16.79 -11.63
N VAL A 139 18.82 16.05 -11.88
CA VAL A 139 18.08 16.12 -13.17
C VAL A 139 16.75 16.88 -13.04
N TYR A 140 16.20 17.01 -11.83
CA TYR A 140 15.00 17.81 -11.59
C TYR A 140 15.13 19.25 -12.08
N THR A 141 14.18 19.66 -12.91
CA THR A 141 14.08 21.03 -13.42
C THR A 141 13.61 22.00 -12.33
N PRO A 142 13.86 23.32 -12.48
CA PRO A 142 13.28 24.33 -11.59
C PRO A 142 11.75 24.27 -11.52
N GLU A 143 11.08 23.88 -12.62
CA GLU A 143 9.64 23.70 -12.68
C GLU A 143 9.17 22.57 -11.73
N ILE A 144 9.77 21.38 -11.84
CA ILE A 144 9.43 20.24 -10.96
C ILE A 144 9.63 20.61 -9.48
N ARG A 145 10.78 21.25 -9.16
CA ARG A 145 11.08 21.70 -7.79
C ARG A 145 10.05 22.71 -7.26
N LYS A 146 9.53 23.57 -8.13
CA LYS A 146 8.47 24.53 -7.80
C LYS A 146 7.13 23.85 -7.53
N PHE A 147 6.70 22.92 -8.38
CA PHE A 147 5.48 22.13 -8.15
C PHE A 147 5.56 21.34 -6.84
N ARG A 148 6.75 20.79 -6.55
CA ARG A 148 7.04 20.07 -5.31
C ARG A 148 6.98 20.94 -4.07
N SER A 149 7.64 22.09 -4.08
CA SER A 149 7.68 23.00 -2.92
C SER A 149 6.33 23.64 -2.61
N LEU A 150 5.50 23.89 -3.63
CA LEU A 150 4.19 24.53 -3.48
C LEU A 150 3.02 23.58 -3.18
N GLY A 151 3.27 22.29 -2.96
CA GLY A 151 2.21 21.36 -2.53
C GLY A 151 1.30 20.86 -3.67
N ILE A 152 1.76 20.92 -4.93
CA ILE A 152 1.00 20.45 -6.11
C ILE A 152 1.38 19.00 -6.42
N LEU A 153 2.68 18.69 -6.37
CA LEU A 153 3.26 17.36 -6.57
C LEU A 153 4.31 17.09 -5.47
N THR A 154 3.86 16.71 -4.28
CA THR A 154 4.74 16.52 -3.11
C THR A 154 4.66 15.09 -2.60
N GLY A 155 5.77 14.57 -2.09
CA GLY A 155 5.84 13.24 -1.50
C GLY A 155 6.03 12.12 -2.52
N LEU A 156 6.49 12.45 -3.73
CA LEU A 156 6.94 11.50 -4.74
C LEU A 156 8.15 10.69 -4.20
N PRO A 157 8.46 9.49 -4.74
CA PRO A 157 9.59 8.68 -4.27
C PRO A 157 10.92 9.23 -4.78
N ASP A 158 11.26 10.44 -4.34
CA ASP A 158 12.55 11.10 -4.59
C ASP A 158 13.44 11.16 -3.34
N ASN A 159 12.89 10.85 -2.15
CA ASN A 159 13.60 10.83 -0.87
C ASN A 159 13.39 9.51 -0.09
N TYR A 160 12.92 8.47 -0.77
CA TYR A 160 12.73 7.13 -0.24
C TYR A 160 12.61 6.16 -1.42
N ALA A 161 12.91 4.87 -1.20
CA ALA A 161 12.81 3.87 -2.25
C ALA A 161 11.35 3.65 -2.71
N ARG A 162 11.15 3.39 -4.00
CA ARG A 162 9.82 3.40 -4.63
C ARG A 162 8.86 2.33 -4.08
N GLY A 163 9.37 1.15 -3.72
CA GLY A 163 8.51 0.01 -3.36
C GLY A 163 7.62 -0.42 -4.53
N ARG A 164 6.40 -0.91 -4.24
CA ARG A 164 5.44 -1.37 -5.27
C ARG A 164 6.01 -2.44 -6.20
N ILE A 165 6.80 -3.36 -5.65
CA ILE A 165 7.27 -4.57 -6.32
C ILE A 165 6.99 -5.74 -5.40
N ILE A 166 6.36 -6.80 -5.92
CA ILE A 166 6.16 -8.05 -5.22
C ILE A 166 6.98 -9.12 -5.93
N GLY A 167 8.08 -9.55 -5.31
CA GLY A 167 8.76 -10.76 -5.77
C GLY A 167 7.88 -11.97 -5.49
N ASP A 168 7.83 -12.94 -6.40
CA ASP A 168 7.10 -14.19 -6.11
C ASP A 168 7.90 -15.05 -5.13
N TYR A 169 7.79 -14.73 -3.84
CA TYR A 169 8.52 -15.38 -2.76
C TYR A 169 8.23 -16.89 -2.65
N ARG A 170 7.09 -17.34 -3.19
CA ARG A 170 6.68 -18.74 -3.28
C ARG A 170 7.61 -19.56 -4.18
N ARG A 171 8.25 -18.92 -5.17
CA ARG A 171 9.23 -19.58 -6.06
C ARG A 171 10.35 -20.24 -5.30
N VAL A 172 10.84 -19.61 -4.22
CA VAL A 172 11.94 -20.17 -3.43
C VAL A 172 11.52 -21.46 -2.75
N ALA A 173 10.33 -21.49 -2.15
CA ALA A 173 9.78 -22.71 -1.55
C ALA A 173 9.53 -23.82 -2.59
N LEU A 174 8.95 -23.48 -3.75
CA LEU A 174 8.56 -24.47 -4.76
C LEU A 174 9.76 -25.06 -5.52
N TYR A 175 10.79 -24.26 -5.80
CA TYR A 175 11.86 -24.62 -6.72
C TYR A 175 13.24 -24.78 -6.07
N GLY A 176 13.48 -24.11 -4.95
CA GLY A 176 14.84 -23.89 -4.45
C GLY A 176 15.63 -22.92 -5.31
N ILE A 177 16.71 -22.38 -4.76
CA ILE A 177 17.49 -21.31 -5.39
C ILE A 177 18.25 -21.80 -6.63
N ASP A 178 18.77 -23.02 -6.62
CA ASP A 178 19.64 -23.49 -7.71
C ASP A 178 18.84 -23.61 -9.03
N ARG A 179 17.59 -24.06 -8.96
CA ARG A 179 16.67 -24.10 -10.10
C ARG A 179 16.32 -22.70 -10.62
N LEU A 180 16.14 -21.72 -9.71
CA LEU A 180 15.86 -20.33 -10.09
C LEU A 180 17.07 -19.67 -10.76
N ILE A 181 18.29 -19.94 -10.26
CA ILE A 181 19.53 -19.48 -10.89
C ILE A 181 19.69 -20.09 -12.29
N GLU A 182 19.41 -21.38 -12.44
CA GLU A 182 19.44 -22.04 -13.75
C GLU A 182 18.48 -21.35 -14.74
N ALA A 183 17.23 -21.11 -14.33
CA ALA A 183 16.24 -20.40 -15.14
C ALA A 183 16.73 -19.00 -15.56
N LYS A 184 17.26 -18.20 -14.62
CA LYS A 184 17.78 -16.86 -14.94
C LYS A 184 19.03 -16.87 -15.82
N LYS A 185 19.89 -17.88 -15.72
CA LYS A 185 21.01 -18.08 -16.65
C LYS A 185 20.52 -18.40 -18.06
N LEU A 186 19.47 -19.22 -18.19
CA LEU A 186 18.84 -19.50 -19.48
C LEU A 186 18.23 -18.22 -20.08
N ASP A 187 17.53 -17.43 -19.27
CA ASP A 187 17.02 -16.12 -19.70
C ASP A 187 18.16 -15.23 -20.22
N GLN A 188 19.27 -15.13 -19.47
CA GLN A 188 20.43 -14.34 -19.87
C GLN A 188 21.08 -14.80 -21.18
N LEU A 189 21.12 -16.12 -21.42
CA LEU A 189 21.59 -16.70 -22.68
C LEU A 189 20.64 -16.38 -23.84
N GLY A 190 19.34 -16.28 -23.58
CA GLY A 190 18.31 -15.90 -24.56
C GLY A 190 18.32 -14.42 -24.95
N LEU A 191 18.97 -13.54 -24.18
CA LEU A 191 19.09 -12.10 -24.47
C LEU A 191 20.12 -11.82 -25.58
N ILE A 192 19.82 -12.26 -26.80
CA ILE A 192 20.62 -12.12 -28.03
C ILE A 192 20.12 -10.98 -28.95
N GLY A 193 20.90 -10.61 -29.97
CA GLY A 193 20.59 -9.55 -30.94
C GLY A 193 21.42 -8.27 -30.74
N PRO A 194 21.11 -7.16 -31.46
CA PRO A 194 21.85 -5.89 -31.34
C PRO A 194 21.88 -5.34 -29.91
N MET A 195 23.04 -4.90 -29.43
CA MET A 195 23.18 -4.41 -28.05
C MET A 195 22.72 -2.95 -27.91
N SER A 196 21.40 -2.74 -27.91
CA SER A 196 20.77 -1.47 -27.53
C SER A 196 20.93 -1.20 -26.03
N ASP A 197 20.73 0.05 -25.61
CA ASP A 197 20.69 0.45 -24.18
C ASP A 197 19.78 -0.46 -23.34
N GLU A 198 18.56 -0.71 -23.82
CA GLU A 198 17.60 -1.60 -23.17
C GLU A 198 18.13 -3.03 -22.99
N ARG A 199 18.77 -3.60 -24.02
CA ARG A 199 19.27 -4.98 -23.95
C ARG A 199 20.51 -5.08 -23.07
N ILE A 200 21.41 -4.10 -23.13
CA ILE A 200 22.58 -4.04 -22.25
C ILE A 200 22.13 -3.95 -20.79
N ARG A 201 21.22 -3.01 -20.49
CA ARG A 201 20.62 -2.84 -19.16
C ARG A 201 19.95 -4.12 -18.67
N LEU A 202 19.09 -4.75 -19.47
CA LEU A 202 18.39 -5.97 -19.06
C LEU A 202 19.37 -7.12 -18.79
N ARG A 203 20.44 -7.25 -19.58
CA ARG A 203 21.48 -8.27 -19.34
C ARG A 203 22.23 -8.05 -18.02
N GLU A 204 22.50 -6.79 -17.67
CA GLU A 204 23.08 -6.41 -16.38
C GLU A 204 22.11 -6.67 -15.22
N GLU A 205 20.85 -6.25 -15.36
CA GLU A 205 19.78 -6.51 -14.39
C GLU A 205 19.65 -8.01 -14.09
N VAL A 206 19.61 -8.87 -15.12
CA VAL A 206 19.56 -10.34 -14.94
C VAL A 206 20.83 -10.89 -14.29
N ALA A 207 22.01 -10.33 -14.59
CA ALA A 207 23.25 -10.73 -13.91
C ALA A 207 23.21 -10.42 -12.42
N GLU A 208 22.71 -9.23 -12.05
CA GLU A 208 22.53 -8.81 -10.67
C GLU A 208 21.46 -9.65 -9.94
N GLN A 209 20.37 -10.03 -10.63
CA GLN A 209 19.37 -10.96 -10.10
C GLN A 209 19.98 -12.34 -9.76
N ILE A 210 20.82 -12.88 -10.64
CA ILE A 210 21.53 -14.16 -10.38
C ILE A 210 22.44 -14.05 -9.15
N LYS A 211 23.18 -12.95 -9.00
CA LYS A 211 24.01 -12.70 -7.82
C LYS A 211 23.17 -12.60 -6.55
N ALA A 212 22.03 -11.89 -6.60
CA ALA A 212 21.13 -11.75 -5.46
C ALA A 212 20.52 -13.08 -5.02
N LEU A 213 20.17 -13.98 -5.95
CA LEU A 213 19.76 -15.35 -5.62
C LEU A 213 20.87 -16.12 -4.91
N GLY A 214 22.13 -15.97 -5.34
CA GLY A 214 23.29 -16.52 -4.63
C GLY A 214 23.40 -15.99 -3.20
N GLN A 215 23.23 -14.68 -3.00
CA GLN A 215 23.22 -14.06 -1.68
C GLN A 215 22.04 -14.51 -0.80
N LEU A 216 20.88 -14.80 -1.39
CA LEU A 216 19.76 -15.40 -0.66
C LEU A 216 20.11 -16.81 -0.17
N LYS A 217 20.88 -17.59 -0.94
CA LYS A 217 21.38 -18.89 -0.48
C LYS A 217 22.33 -18.73 0.71
N ASP A 218 23.21 -17.74 0.67
CA ASP A 218 24.10 -17.41 1.79
C ASP A 218 23.33 -16.93 3.03
N LEU A 219 22.24 -16.16 2.84
CA LEU A 219 21.33 -15.82 3.93
C LEU A 219 20.71 -17.06 4.56
N GLY A 220 20.29 -18.05 3.75
CA GLY A 220 19.87 -19.36 4.25
C GLY A 220 20.95 -20.01 5.13
N ASN A 221 22.19 -20.07 4.65
CA ASN A 221 23.33 -20.64 5.37
C ASN A 221 23.59 -19.96 6.72
N ILE A 222 23.44 -18.62 6.81
CA ILE A 222 23.58 -17.86 8.06
C ILE A 222 22.60 -18.36 9.14
N TYR A 223 21.40 -18.80 8.73
CA TYR A 223 20.39 -19.37 9.62
C TYR A 223 20.40 -20.91 9.68
N GLY A 224 21.37 -21.57 9.02
CA GLY A 224 21.45 -23.03 8.96
C GLY A 224 20.40 -23.69 8.08
N LEU A 225 19.93 -22.99 7.04
CA LEU A 225 18.90 -23.44 6.10
C LEU A 225 19.50 -23.70 4.71
N ASP A 226 19.28 -24.89 4.17
CA ASP A 226 19.68 -25.23 2.81
C ASP A 226 18.61 -24.82 1.78
N LEU A 227 18.65 -23.54 1.38
CA LEU A 227 17.73 -22.98 0.39
C LEU A 227 18.07 -23.37 -1.06
N SER A 228 19.14 -24.14 -1.30
CA SER A 228 19.51 -24.58 -2.66
C SER A 228 18.42 -25.46 -3.30
N ARG A 229 17.74 -26.24 -2.46
CA ARG A 229 16.68 -27.19 -2.83
C ARG A 229 15.28 -26.65 -2.53
N PRO A 230 14.24 -27.22 -3.17
CA PRO A 230 12.86 -26.93 -2.81
C PRO A 230 12.51 -27.39 -1.39
N ALA A 231 11.46 -26.78 -0.83
CA ALA A 231 10.89 -27.15 0.45
C ALA A 231 10.17 -28.50 0.38
N GLN A 232 10.32 -29.31 1.42
CA GLN A 232 9.78 -30.68 1.51
C GLN A 232 8.69 -30.84 2.57
N THR A 233 8.55 -29.88 3.48
CA THR A 233 7.56 -29.90 4.56
C THR A 233 6.85 -28.55 4.66
N ALA A 234 5.74 -28.50 5.39
CA ALA A 234 5.02 -27.27 5.71
C ALA A 234 5.92 -26.22 6.39
N ARG A 235 6.75 -26.64 7.35
CA ARG A 235 7.69 -25.74 8.04
C ARG A 235 8.70 -25.13 7.06
N GLU A 236 9.26 -25.95 6.18
CA GLU A 236 10.21 -25.46 5.17
C GLU A 236 9.51 -24.53 4.17
N ALA A 237 8.30 -24.84 3.70
CA ALA A 237 7.61 -23.98 2.76
C ALA A 237 7.38 -22.57 3.33
N VAL A 238 6.91 -22.49 4.58
CA VAL A 238 6.75 -21.20 5.29
C VAL A 238 8.10 -20.50 5.47
N GLN A 239 9.14 -21.23 5.90
CA GLN A 239 10.46 -20.66 6.13
C GLN A 239 11.15 -20.17 4.85
N TRP A 240 10.99 -20.86 3.71
CA TRP A 240 11.60 -20.50 2.42
C TRP A 240 10.92 -19.26 1.84
N VAL A 241 9.58 -19.20 1.90
CA VAL A 241 8.83 -17.97 1.57
C VAL A 241 9.31 -16.81 2.42
N TYR A 242 9.45 -17.01 3.74
CA TYR A 242 9.92 -15.95 4.63
C TYR A 242 11.36 -15.53 4.34
N MET A 243 12.28 -16.44 4.05
CA MET A 243 13.68 -16.08 3.71
C MET A 243 13.76 -15.25 2.43
N ALA A 244 12.95 -15.60 1.42
CA ALA A 244 12.85 -14.82 0.19
C ALA A 244 12.34 -13.40 0.45
N TYR A 245 11.29 -13.26 1.26
CA TYR A 245 10.77 -11.96 1.69
C TYR A 245 11.77 -11.18 2.57
N LEU A 246 12.45 -11.87 3.49
CA LEU A 246 13.46 -11.29 4.38
C LEU A 246 14.63 -10.68 3.58
N ALA A 247 15.09 -11.36 2.54
CA ALA A 247 16.11 -10.81 1.66
C ALA A 247 15.65 -9.50 0.99
N ALA A 248 14.39 -9.43 0.54
CA ALA A 248 13.82 -8.20 -0.01
C ALA A 248 13.84 -7.06 1.01
N VAL A 249 13.33 -7.27 2.23
CA VAL A 249 13.30 -6.20 3.26
C VAL A 249 14.67 -5.92 3.90
N LYS A 250 15.68 -6.75 3.64
CA LYS A 250 17.10 -6.48 3.96
C LYS A 250 17.78 -5.62 2.91
N GLU A 251 17.50 -5.85 1.63
CA GLU A 251 18.10 -5.10 0.52
C GLU A 251 17.41 -3.75 0.30
N GLN A 252 16.08 -3.73 0.34
CA GLN A 252 15.24 -2.61 -0.09
C GLN A 252 14.37 -2.09 1.06
N ASP A 253 14.17 -0.77 1.12
CA ASP A 253 13.25 -0.08 2.04
C ASP A 253 12.18 0.69 1.28
N GLY A 254 11.64 0.08 0.23
CA GLY A 254 10.51 0.62 -0.52
C GLY A 254 9.40 1.11 0.40
N ALA A 255 8.64 2.13 -0.03
CA ALA A 255 7.51 2.61 0.78
C ALA A 255 6.62 1.43 1.20
N ALA A 256 6.18 0.63 0.22
CA ALA A 256 5.47 -0.62 0.43
C ALA A 256 6.31 -1.85 0.04
N MET A 257 6.43 -2.80 0.96
CA MET A 257 7.13 -4.08 0.83
C MET A 257 6.15 -5.24 1.00
N SER A 258 5.22 -5.38 0.05
CA SER A 258 4.10 -6.31 0.13
C SER A 258 4.50 -7.77 -0.05
N LEU A 259 3.74 -8.67 0.57
CA LEU A 259 4.02 -10.11 0.58
C LEU A 259 3.47 -10.83 -0.65
N GLY A 260 2.32 -10.39 -1.16
CA GLY A 260 1.68 -10.99 -2.34
C GLY A 260 0.47 -11.83 -1.98
N ASN A 261 0.42 -13.07 -2.46
CA ASN A 261 -0.68 -14.02 -2.25
C ASN A 261 -0.08 -15.38 -1.90
N VAL A 262 0.22 -15.60 -0.61
CA VAL A 262 0.98 -16.78 -0.16
C VAL A 262 0.13 -17.77 0.66
N SER A 263 -0.96 -17.33 1.28
CA SER A 263 -1.76 -18.15 2.19
C SER A 263 -2.28 -19.44 1.54
N SER A 264 -2.92 -19.36 0.37
CA SER A 264 -3.42 -20.55 -0.35
C SER A 264 -2.29 -21.43 -0.90
N PHE A 265 -1.11 -20.87 -1.18
CA PHE A 265 0.07 -21.64 -1.59
C PHE A 265 0.65 -22.43 -0.41
N LEU A 266 0.80 -21.80 0.76
CA LEU A 266 1.31 -22.44 1.97
C LEU A 266 0.37 -23.56 2.45
N ASP A 267 -0.94 -23.38 2.27
CA ASP A 267 -1.93 -24.40 2.63
C ASP A 267 -1.69 -25.74 1.92
N ILE A 268 -1.18 -25.74 0.68
CA ILE A 268 -0.91 -26.96 -0.08
C ILE A 268 0.08 -27.87 0.67
N TYR A 269 1.11 -27.28 1.29
CA TYR A 269 2.10 -28.01 2.08
C TYR A 269 1.55 -28.37 3.47
N ILE A 270 0.84 -27.45 4.12
CA ILE A 270 0.24 -27.68 5.45
C ILE A 270 -0.79 -28.82 5.39
N GLU A 271 -1.70 -28.79 4.42
CA GLU A 271 -2.73 -29.80 4.22
C GLU A 271 -2.13 -31.16 3.83
N HIS A 272 -1.02 -31.16 3.08
CA HIS A 272 -0.27 -32.38 2.78
C HIS A 272 0.27 -33.04 4.07
N ASP A 273 0.93 -32.25 4.92
CA ASP A 273 1.54 -32.77 6.15
C ASP A 273 0.49 -33.16 7.20
N LEU A 274 -0.63 -32.43 7.29
CA LEU A 274 -1.78 -32.80 8.11
C LEU A 274 -2.38 -34.15 7.68
N LYS A 275 -2.58 -34.37 6.37
CA LYS A 275 -3.12 -35.63 5.83
C LYS A 275 -2.20 -36.82 6.07
N LEU A 276 -0.90 -36.60 6.15
CA LEU A 276 0.09 -37.62 6.48
C LEU A 276 0.26 -37.82 8.00
N GLY A 277 -0.39 -37.01 8.84
CA GLY A 277 -0.24 -37.05 10.29
C GLY A 277 1.13 -36.61 10.80
N LEU A 278 1.88 -35.82 10.00
CA LEU A 278 3.21 -35.31 10.36
C LEU A 278 3.14 -34.09 11.28
N ILE A 279 2.04 -33.34 11.20
CA ILE A 279 1.73 -32.19 12.03
C ILE A 279 0.26 -32.27 12.45
N ASP A 280 -0.09 -31.54 13.50
CA ASP A 280 -1.48 -31.30 13.90
C ASP A 280 -1.89 -29.85 13.61
N GLU A 281 -3.15 -29.53 13.90
CA GLU A 281 -3.69 -28.19 13.66
C GLU A 281 -3.05 -27.11 14.54
N VAL A 282 -2.60 -27.46 15.75
CA VAL A 282 -1.91 -26.53 16.65
C VAL A 282 -0.57 -26.14 16.06
N TYR A 283 0.20 -27.11 15.58
CA TYR A 283 1.48 -26.88 14.92
C TYR A 283 1.31 -26.12 13.60
N ALA A 284 0.26 -26.44 12.82
CA ALA A 284 -0.08 -25.68 11.61
C ALA A 284 -0.36 -24.20 11.91
N GLN A 285 -1.15 -23.90 12.95
CA GLN A 285 -1.40 -22.53 13.37
C GLN A 285 -0.12 -21.86 13.90
N GLU A 286 0.71 -22.58 14.66
CA GLU A 286 1.97 -22.05 15.19
C GLU A 286 2.95 -21.63 14.08
N LEU A 287 3.02 -22.37 12.98
CA LEU A 287 3.82 -21.97 11.80
C LEU A 287 3.35 -20.61 11.25
N ILE A 288 2.03 -20.41 11.12
CA ILE A 288 1.45 -19.17 10.60
C ILE A 288 1.59 -18.03 11.61
N ASP A 289 1.35 -18.27 12.90
CA ASP A 289 1.53 -17.28 13.96
C ASP A 289 2.97 -16.78 13.99
N GLN A 290 3.97 -17.68 13.98
CA GLN A 290 5.37 -17.26 14.00
C GLN A 290 5.82 -16.60 12.69
N PHE A 291 5.29 -17.02 11.54
CA PHE A 291 5.53 -16.33 10.27
C PHE A 291 4.99 -14.90 10.31
N VAL A 292 3.71 -14.73 10.66
CA VAL A 292 3.07 -13.42 10.77
C VAL A 292 3.74 -12.55 11.83
N MET A 293 4.18 -13.13 12.94
CA MET A 293 4.96 -12.44 13.96
C MET A 293 6.21 -11.80 13.36
N LYS A 294 6.94 -12.52 12.49
CA LYS A 294 8.10 -11.95 11.80
C LYS A 294 7.73 -10.80 10.87
N LEU A 295 6.62 -10.92 10.14
CA LEU A 295 6.10 -9.83 9.28
C LEU A 295 5.77 -8.58 10.11
N ARG A 296 5.17 -8.74 11.29
CA ARG A 296 4.88 -7.65 12.24
C ARG A 296 6.12 -6.92 12.74
N MET A 297 7.28 -7.57 12.73
CA MET A 297 8.55 -7.00 13.23
C MET A 297 9.37 -6.27 12.15
N VAL A 298 8.91 -6.23 10.89
CA VAL A 298 9.60 -5.49 9.83
C VAL A 298 9.61 -3.99 10.16
N ARG A 299 10.77 -3.35 10.06
CA ARG A 299 10.98 -1.90 10.27
C ARG A 299 11.91 -1.32 9.20
N HIS A 300 11.71 -0.04 8.92
CA HIS A 300 12.60 0.75 8.04
C HIS A 300 12.96 2.06 8.73
N LEU A 301 14.21 2.51 8.58
CA LEU A 301 14.59 3.83 9.05
C LEU A 301 13.93 4.89 8.17
N ARG A 302 13.16 5.80 8.77
CA ARG A 302 12.43 6.86 8.06
C ARG A 302 12.72 8.20 8.72
N MET A 303 12.75 9.26 7.91
CA MET A 303 12.77 10.63 8.42
C MET A 303 11.38 11.07 8.88
N GLU A 304 11.30 12.07 9.75
CA GLU A 304 10.02 12.61 10.23
C GLU A 304 9.12 13.13 9.09
N ALA A 305 9.69 13.73 8.05
CA ALA A 305 8.91 14.19 6.89
C ALA A 305 8.26 13.04 6.10
N TYR A 306 8.81 11.82 6.18
CA TYR A 306 8.17 10.61 5.63
C TYR A 306 6.98 10.21 6.53
N ASN A 307 7.15 10.23 7.85
CA ASN A 307 6.11 9.90 8.83
C ASN A 307 4.90 10.85 8.77
N GLU A 308 5.07 12.10 8.32
CA GLU A 308 3.96 13.02 8.05
C GLU A 308 3.10 12.59 6.84
N ILE A 309 3.72 12.01 5.82
CA ILE A 309 3.05 11.59 4.56
C ILE A 309 2.52 10.15 4.68
N PHE A 310 3.20 9.32 5.47
CA PHE A 310 2.96 7.91 5.68
C PHE A 310 2.93 7.59 7.19
N ALA A 311 1.81 7.92 7.83
CA ALA A 311 1.69 7.83 9.28
C ALA A 311 1.61 6.38 9.79
N GLY A 312 2.07 6.18 11.03
CA GLY A 312 1.89 4.91 11.76
C GLY A 312 3.02 3.90 11.59
N ASP A 313 4.18 4.33 11.08
CA ASP A 313 5.35 3.46 10.79
C ASP A 313 5.01 2.27 9.85
N PRO A 314 4.33 2.53 8.70
CA PRO A 314 3.83 1.47 7.83
C PRO A 314 4.92 0.83 6.97
N THR A 315 4.74 -0.45 6.66
CA THR A 315 5.58 -1.21 5.73
C THR A 315 4.78 -1.85 4.60
N TRP A 316 3.44 -1.90 4.73
CA TRP A 316 2.49 -2.53 3.82
C TRP A 316 2.93 -3.94 3.44
N VAL A 317 3.09 -4.80 4.44
CA VAL A 317 3.29 -6.23 4.25
C VAL A 317 1.95 -6.85 3.86
N THR A 318 1.48 -6.50 2.66
CA THR A 318 0.15 -6.84 2.19
C THR A 318 0.08 -8.28 1.73
N GLU A 319 -0.87 -9.02 2.30
CA GLU A 319 -1.19 -10.41 1.93
C GLU A 319 -2.62 -10.45 1.38
N ALA A 320 -2.75 -10.92 0.15
CA ALA A 320 -4.02 -11.14 -0.53
C ALA A 320 -4.54 -12.54 -0.22
N ILE A 321 -5.70 -12.63 0.42
CA ILE A 321 -6.28 -13.86 0.95
C ILE A 321 -7.55 -14.22 0.18
N GLY A 322 -7.68 -15.49 -0.21
CA GLY A 322 -8.88 -16.00 -0.85
C GLY A 322 -8.99 -15.60 -2.32
N GLY A 323 -10.19 -15.20 -2.74
CA GLY A 323 -10.54 -14.94 -4.13
C GLY A 323 -10.95 -16.21 -4.88
N ARG A 324 -10.98 -16.13 -6.21
CA ARG A 324 -11.45 -17.17 -7.13
C ARG A 324 -10.33 -17.66 -8.04
N LEU A 325 -10.54 -18.85 -8.60
CA LEU A 325 -9.77 -19.38 -9.72
C LEU A 325 -10.56 -19.19 -11.01
N ALA A 326 -9.85 -19.05 -12.12
CA ALA A 326 -10.44 -18.95 -13.45
C ALA A 326 -11.26 -20.19 -13.86
N ASP A 327 -11.06 -21.32 -13.19
CA ASP A 327 -11.84 -22.55 -13.40
C ASP A 327 -13.17 -22.60 -12.62
N GLY A 328 -13.51 -21.53 -11.90
CA GLY A 328 -14.76 -21.36 -11.18
C GLY A 328 -14.71 -21.75 -9.70
N ARG A 329 -13.65 -22.44 -9.23
CA ARG A 329 -13.44 -22.72 -7.80
C ARG A 329 -13.05 -21.45 -7.04
N HIS A 330 -13.16 -21.47 -5.71
CA HIS A 330 -12.55 -20.43 -4.87
C HIS A 330 -11.14 -20.84 -4.39
N LYS A 331 -10.32 -19.85 -4.03
CA LYS A 331 -8.97 -19.99 -3.46
C LYS A 331 -8.96 -19.95 -1.93
N VAL A 332 -10.12 -19.84 -1.27
CA VAL A 332 -10.22 -19.91 0.19
C VAL A 332 -9.80 -21.31 0.67
N THR A 333 -8.88 -21.35 1.62
CA THR A 333 -8.34 -22.56 2.25
C THR A 333 -8.39 -22.46 3.77
N LYS A 334 -8.03 -23.53 4.49
CA LYS A 334 -7.88 -23.45 5.95
C LYS A 334 -6.86 -22.40 6.37
N THR A 335 -5.75 -22.28 5.63
CA THR A 335 -4.74 -21.25 5.92
C THR A 335 -5.27 -19.82 5.70
N SER A 336 -6.29 -19.60 4.86
CA SER A 336 -6.99 -18.30 4.81
C SER A 336 -7.56 -17.91 6.18
N PHE A 337 -8.18 -18.86 6.87
CA PHE A 337 -8.67 -18.65 8.24
C PHE A 337 -7.51 -18.54 9.25
N ARG A 338 -6.44 -19.34 9.12
CA ARG A 338 -5.27 -19.28 10.03
C ARG A 338 -4.57 -17.92 10.02
N PHE A 339 -4.47 -17.27 8.85
CA PHE A 339 -3.92 -15.92 8.75
C PHE A 339 -4.79 -14.91 9.52
N LEU A 340 -6.12 -14.99 9.38
CA LEU A 340 -7.04 -14.15 10.13
C LEU A 340 -7.03 -14.47 11.63
N GLN A 341 -6.83 -15.74 12.00
CA GLN A 341 -6.72 -16.18 13.40
C GLN A 341 -5.55 -15.51 14.13
N THR A 342 -4.51 -15.08 13.41
CA THR A 342 -3.39 -14.34 14.01
C THR A 342 -3.83 -13.02 14.66
N LEU A 343 -4.97 -12.44 14.25
CA LEU A 343 -5.54 -11.25 14.87
C LEU A 343 -6.22 -11.54 16.23
N TYR A 344 -6.45 -12.81 16.57
CA TYR A 344 -6.85 -13.24 17.90
C TYR A 344 -5.65 -13.79 18.69
N ASN A 345 -4.85 -14.67 18.09
CA ASN A 345 -3.72 -15.32 18.76
C ASN A 345 -2.60 -14.35 19.13
N LEU A 346 -2.32 -13.37 18.28
CA LEU A 346 -1.32 -12.31 18.51
C LEU A 346 -1.98 -10.95 18.77
N GLY A 347 -3.31 -10.90 18.83
CA GLY A 347 -4.11 -9.68 18.90
C GLY A 347 -4.10 -8.84 17.61
N PRO A 348 -4.92 -7.77 17.58
CA PRO A 348 -5.04 -6.88 16.42
C PRO A 348 -3.70 -6.25 16.05
N SER A 349 -3.46 -6.09 14.76
CA SER A 349 -2.21 -5.50 14.27
C SER A 349 -2.41 -4.88 12.89
N PRO A 350 -1.72 -3.77 12.59
CA PRO A 350 -1.78 -3.14 11.29
C PRO A 350 -1.08 -3.93 10.19
N GLU A 351 -0.04 -4.67 10.56
CA GLU A 351 0.74 -5.52 9.67
C GLU A 351 0.60 -7.00 10.09
N PRO A 352 0.73 -7.95 9.16
CA PRO A 352 0.61 -7.76 7.72
C PRO A 352 -0.74 -7.13 7.35
N ASN A 353 -0.76 -6.31 6.30
CA ASN A 353 -1.97 -5.69 5.78
C ASN A 353 -2.85 -6.74 5.08
N LEU A 354 -3.66 -7.45 5.87
CA LEU A 354 -4.51 -8.55 5.39
C LEU A 354 -5.64 -8.02 4.51
N THR A 355 -5.67 -8.53 3.27
CA THR A 355 -6.58 -8.07 2.21
C THR A 355 -7.39 -9.23 1.69
N ILE A 356 -8.70 -9.20 1.90
CA ILE A 356 -9.62 -10.23 1.42
C ILE A 356 -9.98 -9.94 -0.03
N LEU A 357 -9.69 -10.89 -0.93
CA LEU A 357 -10.15 -10.86 -2.31
C LEU A 357 -11.62 -11.33 -2.32
N TRP A 358 -12.55 -10.39 -2.24
CA TRP A 358 -13.97 -10.63 -2.06
C TRP A 358 -14.66 -10.98 -3.37
N SER A 359 -15.52 -12.00 -3.32
CA SER A 359 -16.49 -12.31 -4.35
C SER A 359 -17.80 -12.71 -3.69
N ASN A 360 -18.92 -12.43 -4.36
CA ASN A 360 -20.22 -12.86 -3.90
C ASN A 360 -20.34 -14.40 -3.88
N SER A 361 -19.47 -15.12 -4.60
CA SER A 361 -19.42 -16.58 -4.66
C SER A 361 -18.54 -17.24 -3.59
N LEU A 362 -17.89 -16.46 -2.71
CA LEU A 362 -17.08 -17.03 -1.63
C LEU A 362 -17.93 -17.85 -0.63
N PRO A 363 -17.35 -18.87 0.01
CA PRO A 363 -18.05 -19.66 1.02
C PRO A 363 -18.59 -18.80 2.16
N GLU A 364 -19.84 -19.06 2.56
CA GLU A 364 -20.53 -18.28 3.59
C GLU A 364 -19.79 -18.29 4.93
N GLY A 365 -19.24 -19.46 5.33
CA GLY A 365 -18.44 -19.58 6.55
C GLY A 365 -17.21 -18.67 6.57
N PHE A 366 -16.58 -18.45 5.42
CA PHE A 366 -15.45 -17.53 5.29
C PHE A 366 -15.89 -16.07 5.30
N LYS A 367 -16.95 -15.72 4.56
CA LYS A 367 -17.54 -14.36 4.56
C LYS A 367 -17.92 -13.92 5.97
N LYS A 368 -18.64 -14.78 6.70
CA LYS A 368 -19.03 -14.54 8.10
C LYS A 368 -17.82 -14.39 9.01
N PHE A 369 -16.78 -15.20 8.85
CA PHE A 369 -15.57 -15.07 9.65
C PHE A 369 -14.77 -13.79 9.36
N CYS A 370 -14.67 -13.36 8.09
CA CYS A 370 -14.07 -12.07 7.75
C CYS A 370 -14.83 -10.90 8.39
N ALA A 371 -16.16 -10.92 8.28
CA ALA A 371 -17.00 -9.91 8.92
C ALA A 371 -16.81 -9.88 10.45
N GLN A 372 -16.81 -11.05 11.10
CA GLN A 372 -16.51 -11.19 12.53
C GLN A 372 -15.15 -10.56 12.90
N VAL A 373 -14.09 -10.90 12.16
CA VAL A 373 -12.75 -10.34 12.38
C VAL A 373 -12.75 -8.81 12.21
N SER A 374 -13.50 -8.27 11.25
CA SER A 374 -13.61 -6.82 11.07
C SER A 374 -14.33 -6.15 12.23
N ILE A 375 -15.40 -6.78 12.73
CA ILE A 375 -16.17 -6.31 13.88
C ILE A 375 -15.28 -6.28 15.13
N ASP A 376 -14.49 -7.33 15.36
CA ASP A 376 -13.68 -7.45 16.57
C ASP A 376 -12.39 -6.63 16.53
N THR A 377 -11.81 -6.43 15.35
CA THR A 377 -10.41 -5.96 15.25
C THR A 377 -10.21 -4.74 14.35
N SER A 378 -11.15 -4.43 13.44
CA SER A 378 -11.00 -3.37 12.43
C SER A 378 -9.65 -3.39 11.69
N SER A 379 -9.06 -4.58 11.51
CA SER A 379 -7.68 -4.73 11.04
C SER A 379 -7.56 -5.13 9.57
N ILE A 380 -8.64 -5.61 8.93
CA ILE A 380 -8.60 -6.14 7.56
C ILE A 380 -9.30 -5.21 6.55
N GLN A 381 -8.95 -5.39 5.28
CA GLN A 381 -9.59 -4.72 4.14
C GLN A 381 -10.08 -5.71 3.09
N TYR A 382 -10.90 -5.21 2.16
CA TYR A 382 -11.57 -6.01 1.15
C TYR A 382 -11.38 -5.38 -0.23
N GLU A 383 -11.14 -6.21 -1.24
CA GLU A 383 -11.06 -5.78 -2.64
C GLU A 383 -11.85 -6.73 -3.55
N ASN A 384 -12.44 -6.17 -4.59
CA ASN A 384 -13.39 -6.86 -5.46
C ASN A 384 -12.68 -7.78 -6.46
N ASP A 385 -12.64 -9.06 -6.13
CA ASP A 385 -12.02 -10.08 -6.96
C ASP A 385 -12.79 -10.28 -8.28
N ASP A 386 -14.13 -10.27 -8.25
CA ASP A 386 -14.95 -10.41 -9.46
C ASP A 386 -14.64 -9.29 -10.48
N LEU A 387 -14.46 -8.06 -9.99
CA LEU A 387 -14.07 -6.91 -10.82
C LEU A 387 -12.61 -6.98 -11.31
N MET A 388 -11.67 -7.30 -10.42
CA MET A 388 -10.25 -7.30 -10.77
C MET A 388 -9.91 -8.45 -11.72
N GLN A 389 -10.42 -9.66 -11.49
CA GLN A 389 -10.20 -10.78 -12.41
C GLN A 389 -10.75 -10.49 -13.80
N SER A 390 -11.97 -9.94 -13.89
CA SER A 390 -12.58 -9.62 -15.18
C SER A 390 -11.90 -8.48 -15.92
N THR A 391 -11.30 -7.53 -15.20
CA THR A 391 -10.63 -6.36 -15.80
C THR A 391 -9.16 -6.62 -16.12
N ARG A 392 -8.47 -7.43 -15.31
CA ARG A 392 -7.02 -7.66 -15.38
C ARG A 392 -6.65 -9.04 -15.91
N ASN A 393 -7.63 -9.94 -16.06
CA ASN A 393 -7.49 -11.27 -16.64
C ASN A 393 -6.43 -12.16 -15.94
N SER A 394 -6.43 -12.16 -14.60
CA SER A 394 -5.58 -13.04 -13.80
C SER A 394 -6.28 -13.44 -12.50
N ASP A 395 -6.04 -14.66 -12.04
CA ASP A 395 -6.52 -15.26 -10.78
C ASP A 395 -5.35 -15.58 -9.81
N ASP A 396 -4.11 -15.24 -10.19
CA ASP A 396 -2.92 -15.34 -9.32
C ASP A 396 -2.21 -13.99 -9.21
N TYR A 397 -2.88 -13.09 -8.52
CA TYR A 397 -2.40 -11.74 -8.26
C TYR A 397 -2.36 -11.48 -6.75
N GLY A 398 -1.58 -10.46 -6.39
CA GLY A 398 -1.58 -9.87 -5.06
C GLY A 398 -1.85 -8.37 -5.14
N ILE A 399 -1.93 -7.77 -3.96
CA ILE A 399 -2.15 -6.34 -3.79
C ILE A 399 -0.85 -5.71 -3.30
N ALA A 400 -0.30 -4.79 -4.09
CA ALA A 400 0.85 -3.99 -3.70
C ALA A 400 0.41 -2.74 -2.95
N CYS A 401 1.06 -2.45 -1.82
CA CYS A 401 0.72 -1.34 -0.93
C CYS A 401 -0.72 -1.45 -0.40
N CYS A 402 -1.65 -0.72 -0.99
CA CYS A 402 -3.02 -0.58 -0.49
C CYS A 402 -4.06 -1.27 -1.37
N VAL A 403 -4.06 -0.97 -2.67
CA VAL A 403 -5.19 -1.28 -3.57
C VAL A 403 -4.74 -1.60 -5.01
N SER A 404 -3.47 -1.95 -5.17
CA SER A 404 -2.81 -1.90 -6.48
C SER A 404 -2.44 -3.29 -6.97
N PHE A 405 -3.25 -3.79 -7.89
CA PHE A 405 -3.13 -5.12 -8.51
C PHE A 405 -1.74 -5.38 -9.11
N GLN A 406 -1.12 -6.51 -8.75
CA GLN A 406 0.02 -7.11 -9.47
C GLN A 406 -0.21 -8.60 -9.71
N GLU A 407 -0.17 -9.03 -10.98
CA GLU A 407 -0.01 -10.46 -11.27
C GLU A 407 1.36 -10.91 -10.74
N ILE A 408 1.35 -11.90 -9.83
CA ILE A 408 2.52 -12.24 -9.04
C ILE A 408 3.63 -12.78 -9.93
N GLY A 409 4.83 -12.20 -9.80
CA GLY A 409 5.99 -12.59 -10.56
C GLY A 409 5.94 -12.19 -12.05
N LYS A 410 4.93 -11.44 -12.50
CA LYS A 410 4.81 -11.01 -13.90
C LYS A 410 4.63 -9.51 -14.07
N HIS A 411 4.10 -8.83 -13.05
CA HIS A 411 3.88 -7.39 -13.07
C HIS A 411 4.73 -6.69 -12.01
N ILE A 412 5.09 -5.44 -12.27
CA ILE A 412 5.59 -4.49 -11.27
C ILE A 412 4.90 -3.14 -11.45
N GLN A 413 4.98 -2.24 -10.45
CA GLN A 413 4.62 -0.85 -10.67
C GLN A 413 5.74 0.13 -10.33
N PHE A 414 5.84 1.15 -11.17
CA PHE A 414 6.54 2.38 -10.89
C PHE A 414 5.63 3.29 -10.06
N PHE A 415 5.94 3.40 -8.76
CA PHE A 415 5.14 4.15 -7.80
C PHE A 415 5.25 5.66 -7.99
N GLY A 416 4.12 6.36 -8.09
CA GLY A 416 4.12 7.82 -8.25
C GLY A 416 3.57 8.65 -7.11
N ALA A 417 3.20 8.08 -5.97
CA ALA A 417 2.49 8.79 -4.90
C ALA A 417 1.16 9.41 -5.39
N ARG A 418 0.98 10.75 -5.35
CA ARG A 418 -0.22 11.43 -5.86
C ARG A 418 -0.05 12.92 -6.14
N ALA A 419 -0.86 13.44 -7.05
CA ALA A 419 -1.06 14.87 -7.32
C ALA A 419 -2.22 15.48 -6.50
N ASN A 420 -2.14 16.78 -6.22
CA ASN A 420 -3.16 17.53 -5.47
C ASN A 420 -4.17 18.21 -6.42
N LEU A 421 -5.29 17.54 -6.71
CA LEU A 421 -6.30 18.07 -7.65
C LEU A 421 -7.09 19.25 -7.07
N ALA A 422 -7.26 19.33 -5.75
CA ALA A 422 -7.92 20.47 -5.12
C ALA A 422 -7.12 21.76 -5.32
N LYS A 423 -5.79 21.71 -5.14
CA LYS A 423 -4.93 22.85 -5.47
C LYS A 423 -4.88 23.13 -6.97
N THR A 424 -4.92 22.11 -7.82
CA THR A 424 -5.03 22.30 -9.27
C THR A 424 -6.29 23.09 -9.65
N LEU A 425 -7.42 22.88 -8.96
CA LEU A 425 -8.63 23.69 -9.13
C LEU A 425 -8.42 25.15 -8.71
N LEU A 426 -7.69 25.40 -7.61
CA LEU A 426 -7.36 26.77 -7.20
C LEU A 426 -6.41 27.47 -8.20
N LEU A 427 -5.47 26.74 -8.81
CA LEU A 427 -4.67 27.27 -9.92
C LEU A 427 -5.57 27.68 -11.09
N ALA A 428 -6.60 26.90 -11.41
CA ALA A 428 -7.55 27.23 -12.47
C ALA A 428 -8.33 28.54 -12.20
N ILE A 429 -8.68 28.79 -10.94
CA ILE A 429 -9.43 29.97 -10.49
C ILE A 429 -8.52 31.22 -10.42
N ASN A 430 -7.24 31.03 -10.09
CA ASN A 430 -6.27 32.11 -9.86
C ASN A 430 -5.38 32.41 -11.08
N GLY A 431 -5.80 32.07 -12.30
CA GLY A 431 -4.99 32.32 -13.51
C GLY A 431 -3.62 31.64 -13.45
N GLY A 432 -3.57 30.46 -12.83
CA GLY A 432 -2.36 29.64 -12.65
C GLY A 432 -1.44 30.08 -11.52
N LYS A 433 -1.84 31.04 -10.67
CA LYS A 433 -1.07 31.46 -9.48
C LYS A 433 -1.41 30.61 -8.26
N CYS A 434 -0.39 30.26 -7.48
CA CYS A 434 -0.56 29.55 -6.21
C CYS A 434 -1.22 30.47 -5.17
N GLU A 435 -2.33 30.02 -4.60
CA GLU A 435 -3.16 30.78 -3.67
C GLU A 435 -2.44 31.16 -2.38
N MET A 436 -1.48 30.34 -1.94
CA MET A 436 -0.75 30.57 -0.69
C MET A 436 0.47 31.46 -0.85
N SER A 437 1.06 31.51 -2.05
CA SER A 437 2.37 32.16 -2.26
C SER A 437 2.35 33.30 -3.27
N GLY A 438 1.24 33.50 -3.98
CA GLY A 438 1.11 34.47 -5.09
C GLY A 438 1.92 34.11 -6.34
N LYS A 439 2.83 33.12 -6.27
CA LYS A 439 3.72 32.75 -7.37
C LYS A 439 2.92 32.21 -8.56
N GLN A 440 3.18 32.76 -9.76
CA GLN A 440 2.70 32.20 -11.03
C GLN A 440 3.25 30.79 -11.19
N VAL A 441 2.42 29.75 -11.27
CA VAL A 441 2.84 28.36 -11.45
C VAL A 441 2.65 27.91 -12.90
N ILE A 442 1.46 28.15 -13.46
CA ILE A 442 1.06 27.73 -14.81
C ILE A 442 0.68 28.99 -15.60
N SER A 443 1.34 29.29 -16.72
CA SER A 443 1.19 30.60 -17.38
C SER A 443 0.02 30.69 -18.37
N ASN A 444 -0.52 29.56 -18.82
CA ASN A 444 -1.54 29.48 -19.88
C ASN A 444 -2.98 29.34 -19.36
N ILE A 445 -3.24 29.69 -18.09
CA ILE A 445 -4.59 29.68 -17.53
C ILE A 445 -5.22 31.07 -17.70
N PRO A 446 -6.30 31.24 -18.49
CA PRO A 446 -6.98 32.51 -18.64
C PRO A 446 -7.51 33.06 -17.31
N PRO A 447 -7.49 34.39 -17.08
CA PRO A 447 -8.19 34.98 -15.94
C PRO A 447 -9.70 34.78 -16.09
N LEU A 448 -10.40 34.60 -14.96
CA LEU A 448 -11.85 34.53 -14.93
C LEU A 448 -12.47 35.88 -15.31
N LYS A 449 -13.65 35.86 -15.92
CA LYS A 449 -14.37 37.09 -16.33
C LYS A 449 -15.05 37.81 -15.18
N SER A 450 -15.34 37.10 -14.10
CA SER A 450 -16.04 37.60 -12.92
C SER A 450 -15.54 36.89 -11.66
N ASP A 451 -15.80 37.51 -10.51
CA ASP A 451 -15.61 36.87 -9.21
C ASP A 451 -16.77 35.95 -8.84
N VAL A 452 -17.93 36.07 -9.49
CA VAL A 452 -18.96 35.03 -9.42
C VAL A 452 -18.55 33.92 -10.38
N LEU A 453 -18.26 32.74 -9.83
CA LEU A 453 -17.72 31.62 -10.60
C LEU A 453 -18.76 31.07 -11.58
N ASP A 454 -18.37 30.97 -12.84
CA ASP A 454 -19.11 30.26 -13.89
C ASP A 454 -18.60 28.83 -14.02
N PHE A 455 -19.51 27.86 -14.06
CA PHE A 455 -19.17 26.43 -14.08
C PHE A 455 -18.34 26.04 -15.30
N ASP A 456 -18.75 26.45 -16.50
CA ASP A 456 -18.11 26.03 -17.74
C ASP A 456 -16.73 26.67 -17.90
N GLU A 457 -16.60 27.95 -17.51
CA GLU A 457 -15.32 28.66 -17.48
C GLU A 457 -14.32 28.03 -16.50
N VAL A 458 -14.75 27.75 -15.26
CA VAL A 458 -13.88 27.11 -14.25
C VAL A 458 -13.48 25.70 -14.69
N LEU A 459 -14.42 24.90 -15.22
CA LEU A 459 -14.12 23.55 -15.68
C LEU A 459 -13.15 23.55 -16.87
N ALA A 460 -13.28 24.50 -17.80
CA ALA A 460 -12.34 24.66 -18.92
C ALA A 460 -10.93 25.00 -18.42
N ASN A 461 -10.81 25.96 -17.51
CA ASN A 461 -9.53 26.31 -16.89
C ASN A 461 -8.94 25.15 -16.09
N PHE A 462 -9.77 24.39 -15.38
CA PHE A 462 -9.32 23.25 -14.59
C PHE A 462 -8.77 22.13 -15.46
N LYS A 463 -9.38 21.88 -16.61
CA LYS A 463 -8.86 20.96 -17.62
C LYS A 463 -7.48 21.38 -18.14
N LEU A 464 -7.24 22.66 -18.40
CA LEU A 464 -5.92 23.17 -18.78
C LEU A 464 -4.90 22.98 -17.64
N ALA A 465 -5.28 23.30 -16.40
CA ALA A 465 -4.40 23.13 -15.25
C ALA A 465 -4.04 21.65 -15.01
N MET A 466 -5.00 20.73 -15.17
CA MET A 466 -4.77 19.28 -15.08
C MET A 466 -3.79 18.78 -16.16
N GLN A 467 -3.83 19.34 -17.37
CA GLN A 467 -2.89 18.98 -18.45
C GLN A 467 -1.45 19.32 -18.07
N GLU A 468 -1.20 20.52 -17.56
CA GLU A 468 0.14 20.91 -17.14
C GLU A 468 0.61 20.14 -15.89
N VAL A 469 -0.27 19.90 -14.92
CA VAL A 469 0.05 19.06 -13.76
C VAL A 469 0.41 17.64 -14.20
N ALA A 470 -0.35 17.04 -15.12
CA ALA A 470 -0.07 15.71 -15.66
C ALA A 470 1.29 15.66 -16.38
N ARG A 471 1.62 16.68 -17.18
CA ARG A 471 2.93 16.78 -17.84
C ARG A 471 4.08 16.80 -16.84
N VAL A 472 4.05 17.72 -15.87
CA VAL A 472 5.10 17.84 -14.85
C VAL A 472 5.18 16.57 -13.99
N TYR A 473 4.05 15.95 -13.69
CA TYR A 473 4.00 14.70 -12.94
C TYR A 473 4.67 13.56 -13.71
N ASN A 474 4.34 13.38 -15.00
CA ASN A 474 4.98 12.40 -15.87
C ASN A 474 6.50 12.61 -15.98
N ASP A 475 6.93 13.85 -16.21
CA ASP A 475 8.36 14.16 -16.33
C ASP A 475 9.11 13.84 -15.02
N SER A 476 8.49 14.15 -13.87
CA SER A 476 9.04 13.79 -12.55
C SER A 476 9.16 12.27 -12.39
N MET A 477 8.13 11.51 -12.80
CA MET A 477 8.13 10.04 -12.71
C MET A 477 9.18 9.41 -13.62
N ASN A 478 9.32 9.91 -14.84
CA ASN A 478 10.34 9.41 -15.77
C ASN A 478 11.75 9.58 -15.20
N ILE A 479 12.03 10.72 -14.57
CA ILE A 479 13.32 10.97 -13.91
C ILE A 479 13.50 10.03 -12.70
N ILE A 480 12.50 9.97 -11.81
CA ILE A 480 12.56 9.16 -10.60
C ILE A 480 12.86 7.70 -10.92
N HIS A 481 12.08 7.09 -11.81
CA HIS A 481 12.21 5.65 -12.08
C HIS A 481 13.46 5.31 -12.88
N TYR A 482 13.90 6.20 -13.77
CA TYR A 482 15.20 6.07 -14.41
C TYR A 482 16.33 6.04 -13.37
N MET A 483 16.31 6.97 -12.41
CA MET A 483 17.35 7.04 -11.37
C MET A 483 17.27 5.89 -10.38
N HIS A 484 16.07 5.40 -10.08
CA HIS A 484 15.90 4.24 -9.19
C HIS A 484 16.44 2.96 -9.83
N ASP A 485 16.12 2.69 -11.10
CA ASP A 485 16.69 1.55 -11.83
C ASP A 485 18.22 1.64 -11.92
N LYS A 486 18.77 2.85 -12.06
CA LYS A 486 20.21 3.06 -12.19
C LYS A 486 20.98 2.90 -10.88
N TYR A 487 20.46 3.45 -9.78
CA TYR A 487 21.22 3.58 -8.53
C TYR A 487 20.73 2.67 -7.40
N TYR A 488 19.49 2.17 -7.47
CA TYR A 488 18.92 1.36 -6.40
C TYR A 488 17.94 0.28 -6.89
N TYR A 489 18.34 -0.45 -7.93
CA TYR A 489 17.57 -1.58 -8.49
C TYR A 489 17.31 -2.69 -7.47
N GLU A 490 16.07 -3.20 -7.41
CA GLU A 490 15.57 -4.16 -6.42
C GLU A 490 15.91 -5.61 -6.77
N LYS A 491 17.20 -5.93 -6.78
CA LYS A 491 17.77 -7.14 -7.38
C LYS A 491 17.08 -8.42 -6.95
N ILE A 492 16.92 -8.64 -5.64
CA ILE A 492 16.29 -9.89 -5.16
C ILE A 492 14.80 -9.98 -5.46
N GLN A 493 14.06 -8.87 -5.40
CA GLN A 493 12.64 -8.87 -5.74
C GLN A 493 12.46 -9.17 -7.23
N MET A 494 13.25 -8.51 -8.09
CA MET A 494 13.23 -8.72 -9.53
C MET A 494 13.75 -10.09 -9.96
N ALA A 495 14.62 -10.73 -9.16
CA ALA A 495 15.06 -12.10 -9.40
C ALA A 495 13.93 -13.12 -9.25
N LEU A 496 12.88 -12.76 -8.50
CA LEU A 496 11.68 -13.54 -8.27
C LEU A 496 10.49 -13.06 -9.13
N VAL A 497 10.79 -12.29 -10.17
CA VAL A 497 9.86 -11.85 -11.22
C VAL A 497 10.39 -12.37 -12.56
N ASP A 498 9.52 -12.58 -13.54
CA ASP A 498 9.90 -12.93 -14.90
C ASP A 498 10.79 -11.85 -15.52
N THR A 499 11.66 -12.24 -16.45
CA THR A 499 12.72 -11.35 -16.93
C THR A 499 12.22 -10.10 -17.65
N ASN A 500 11.04 -10.15 -18.28
CA ASN A 500 10.42 -8.98 -18.90
C ASN A 500 8.99 -8.79 -18.34
N PRO A 501 8.85 -8.20 -17.14
CA PRO A 501 7.55 -8.03 -16.53
C PRO A 501 6.75 -6.91 -17.20
N HIS A 502 5.44 -6.98 -17.10
CA HIS A 502 4.59 -5.83 -17.41
C HIS A 502 4.81 -4.73 -16.37
N ILE A 503 4.96 -3.48 -16.82
CA ILE A 503 5.24 -2.35 -15.94
C ILE A 503 4.07 -1.37 -16.02
N ASN A 504 3.39 -1.15 -14.89
CA ASN A 504 2.45 -0.05 -14.76
C ASN A 504 3.15 1.17 -14.16
N LEU A 505 2.93 2.36 -14.73
CA LEU A 505 3.28 3.62 -14.10
C LEU A 505 2.08 4.12 -13.29
N ALA A 506 2.18 4.03 -11.97
CA ALA A 506 1.11 4.28 -11.03
C ALA A 506 1.07 5.76 -10.60
N TYR A 507 0.26 6.56 -11.27
CA TYR A 507 -0.07 7.91 -10.82
C TYR A 507 -1.16 7.85 -9.74
N GLY A 508 -1.18 8.84 -8.85
CA GLY A 508 -2.27 9.01 -7.89
C GLY A 508 -2.90 10.40 -7.94
N ALA A 509 -4.13 10.50 -7.44
CA ALA A 509 -4.83 11.76 -7.26
C ALA A 509 -5.37 11.91 -5.83
N ALA A 510 -5.29 13.12 -5.29
CA ALA A 510 -5.82 13.51 -3.98
C ALA A 510 -6.83 14.66 -4.11
N GLY A 511 -7.80 14.71 -3.20
CA GLY A 511 -8.79 15.78 -3.13
C GLY A 511 -9.95 15.64 -4.11
N LEU A 512 -10.28 14.41 -4.54
CA LEU A 512 -11.34 14.15 -5.52
C LEU A 512 -12.71 14.67 -5.03
N SER A 513 -13.08 14.39 -3.78
CA SER A 513 -14.34 14.85 -3.20
C SER A 513 -14.42 16.37 -3.09
N ILE A 514 -13.31 17.05 -2.75
CA ILE A 514 -13.25 18.52 -2.74
C ILE A 514 -13.49 19.09 -4.14
N VAL A 515 -12.90 18.47 -5.16
CA VAL A 515 -13.11 18.90 -6.56
C VAL A 515 -14.56 18.66 -6.98
N ALA A 516 -15.14 17.50 -6.68
CA ALA A 516 -16.52 17.18 -7.01
C ALA A 516 -17.49 18.16 -6.33
N ASP A 517 -17.32 18.39 -5.03
CA ASP A 517 -18.16 19.30 -4.24
C ASP A 517 -17.97 20.76 -4.65
N SER A 518 -16.74 21.17 -5.01
CA SER A 518 -16.47 22.53 -5.48
C SER A 518 -17.14 22.80 -6.82
N LEU A 519 -17.08 21.83 -7.75
CA LEU A 519 -17.77 21.91 -9.04
C LEU A 519 -19.30 21.90 -8.85
N SER A 520 -19.79 21.12 -7.89
CA SER A 520 -21.20 21.11 -7.50
C SER A 520 -21.67 22.45 -6.95
N ALA A 521 -20.91 23.04 -6.00
CA ALA A 521 -21.21 24.34 -5.43
C ALA A 521 -21.28 25.42 -6.51
N ILE A 522 -20.31 25.45 -7.44
CA ILE A 522 -20.29 26.41 -8.55
C ILE A 522 -21.48 26.21 -9.51
N LYS A 523 -21.94 24.97 -9.71
CA LYS A 523 -23.04 24.67 -10.63
C LYS A 523 -24.42 24.90 -10.04
N HIS A 524 -24.58 24.66 -8.74
CA HIS A 524 -25.89 24.57 -8.09
C HIS A 524 -26.16 25.68 -7.07
N ALA A 525 -25.12 26.40 -6.65
CA ALA A 525 -25.20 27.58 -5.81
C ALA A 525 -24.45 28.76 -6.47
N ARG A 526 -24.53 29.94 -5.86
CA ARG A 526 -23.77 31.11 -6.29
C ARG A 526 -22.49 31.21 -5.46
N VAL A 527 -21.35 30.88 -6.07
CA VAL A 527 -20.04 30.98 -5.43
C VAL A 527 -19.32 32.24 -5.88
N THR A 528 -18.96 33.11 -4.93
CA THR A 528 -18.20 34.34 -5.19
C THR A 528 -16.81 34.25 -4.57
N VAL A 529 -15.77 34.49 -5.37
CA VAL A 529 -14.38 34.50 -4.90
C VAL A 529 -14.12 35.73 -4.02
N VAL A 530 -13.53 35.53 -2.86
CA VAL A 530 -12.96 36.60 -2.03
C VAL A 530 -11.47 36.68 -2.35
N ARG A 531 -11.01 37.85 -2.82
CA ARG A 531 -9.62 38.08 -3.24
C ARG A 531 -8.89 39.02 -2.30
N ASN A 532 -7.58 38.82 -2.17
CA ASN A 532 -6.69 39.81 -1.56
C ASN A 532 -6.30 40.93 -2.55
N GLU A 533 -5.47 41.87 -2.11
CA GLU A 533 -4.99 43.01 -2.91
C GLU A 533 -4.22 42.58 -4.17
N GLU A 534 -3.63 41.38 -4.19
CA GLU A 534 -2.91 40.82 -5.34
C GLU A 534 -3.83 40.10 -6.34
N GLY A 535 -5.15 40.10 -6.09
CA GLY A 535 -6.15 39.41 -6.90
C GLY A 535 -6.19 37.89 -6.71
N ILE A 536 -5.58 37.37 -5.64
CA ILE A 536 -5.51 35.95 -5.33
C ILE A 536 -6.67 35.56 -4.41
N SER A 537 -7.32 34.42 -4.69
CA SER A 537 -8.38 33.89 -3.81
C SER A 537 -7.85 33.57 -2.41
N THR A 538 -8.54 34.08 -1.40
CA THR A 538 -8.31 33.77 0.02
C THR A 538 -9.46 33.02 0.64
N ASP A 539 -10.69 33.21 0.12
CA ASP A 539 -11.91 32.55 0.59
C ASP A 539 -12.99 32.51 -0.50
N PHE A 540 -14.12 31.84 -0.24
CA PHE A 540 -15.26 31.74 -1.14
C PHE A 540 -16.58 31.94 -0.38
N LYS A 541 -17.41 32.89 -0.84
CA LYS A 541 -18.76 33.07 -0.32
C LYS A 541 -19.75 32.25 -1.15
N ILE A 542 -20.47 31.35 -0.49
CA ILE A 542 -21.47 30.47 -1.10
C ILE A 542 -22.86 30.98 -0.71
N ASP A 543 -23.71 31.28 -1.70
CA ASP A 543 -25.11 31.67 -1.53
C ASP A 543 -26.01 30.63 -2.22
N GLY A 544 -26.74 29.87 -1.41
CA GLY A 544 -27.55 28.71 -1.83
C GLY A 544 -26.99 27.36 -1.38
N GLU A 545 -27.84 26.34 -1.42
CA GLU A 545 -27.50 24.94 -1.11
C GLU A 545 -27.01 24.21 -2.36
N PHE A 546 -26.14 23.21 -2.19
CA PHE A 546 -25.65 22.36 -3.29
C PHE A 546 -25.49 20.91 -2.83
N PRO A 547 -25.60 19.92 -3.73
CA PRO A 547 -25.42 18.52 -3.37
C PRO A 547 -23.93 18.19 -3.16
N CYS A 548 -23.63 17.39 -2.13
CA CYS A 548 -22.27 16.92 -1.82
C CYS A 548 -22.12 15.43 -2.16
N TYR A 549 -20.95 15.08 -2.69
CA TYR A 549 -20.53 13.71 -3.00
C TYR A 549 -20.62 12.82 -1.75
N GLY A 550 -21.08 11.57 -1.92
CA GLY A 550 -21.28 10.64 -0.80
C GLY A 550 -22.72 10.49 -0.32
N ASN A 551 -23.70 10.95 -1.10
CA ASN A 551 -25.12 10.91 -0.75
C ASN A 551 -25.99 10.24 -1.82
N ASP A 552 -25.38 9.48 -2.73
CA ASP A 552 -26.02 8.86 -3.90
C ASP A 552 -26.75 9.86 -4.81
N ASP A 553 -26.20 11.07 -4.97
CA ASP A 553 -26.76 12.12 -5.82
C ASP A 553 -25.96 12.29 -7.11
N ASP A 554 -26.56 11.87 -8.23
CA ASP A 554 -25.92 11.91 -9.56
C ASP A 554 -25.50 13.31 -10.00
N ARG A 555 -26.10 14.38 -9.45
CA ARG A 555 -25.74 15.76 -9.81
C ARG A 555 -24.31 16.11 -9.43
N VAL A 556 -23.76 15.46 -8.40
CA VAL A 556 -22.38 15.66 -7.92
C VAL A 556 -21.48 14.43 -8.14
N ASP A 557 -22.02 13.21 -8.01
CA ASP A 557 -21.25 11.98 -8.20
C ASP A 557 -20.65 11.87 -9.61
N VAL A 558 -21.35 12.43 -10.61
CA VAL A 558 -20.88 12.50 -11.99
C VAL A 558 -19.55 13.26 -12.13
N PHE A 559 -19.26 14.23 -11.26
CA PHE A 559 -17.99 14.96 -11.29
C PHE A 559 -16.84 14.11 -10.79
N ALA A 560 -17.02 13.36 -9.70
CA ALA A 560 -15.99 12.44 -9.21
C ALA A 560 -15.62 11.41 -10.29
N LYS A 561 -16.62 10.84 -10.97
CA LYS A 561 -16.42 9.93 -12.11
C LYS A 561 -15.69 10.60 -13.28
N ASN A 562 -16.20 11.73 -13.77
CA ASN A 562 -15.71 12.36 -15.00
C ASN A 562 -14.31 12.98 -14.84
N ILE A 563 -13.99 13.58 -13.69
CA ILE A 563 -12.67 14.15 -13.43
C ILE A 563 -11.61 13.06 -13.37
N THR A 564 -11.93 11.93 -12.74
CA THR A 564 -11.05 10.76 -12.69
C THR A 564 -10.72 10.25 -14.11
N ALA A 565 -11.76 10.02 -14.92
CA ALA A 565 -11.60 9.59 -16.31
C ALA A 565 -10.80 10.60 -17.16
N TYR A 566 -11.08 11.89 -16.99
CA TYR A 566 -10.37 12.95 -17.71
C TYR A 566 -8.88 12.96 -17.37
N PHE A 567 -8.52 12.96 -16.09
CA PHE A 567 -7.12 13.04 -15.65
C PHE A 567 -6.32 11.81 -16.11
N ASN A 568 -6.90 10.61 -15.97
CA ASN A 568 -6.31 9.39 -16.50
C ASN A 568 -6.12 9.44 -18.03
N GLY A 569 -7.11 9.94 -18.77
CA GLY A 569 -7.06 10.10 -20.22
C GLY A 569 -6.00 11.11 -20.69
N VAL A 570 -5.64 12.09 -19.87
CA VAL A 570 -4.50 12.99 -20.12
C VAL A 570 -3.18 12.28 -19.88
N LEU A 571 -3.03 11.59 -18.75
CA LEU A 571 -1.81 10.85 -18.38
C LEU A 571 -1.46 9.77 -19.42
N LYS A 572 -2.45 9.02 -19.92
CA LYS A 572 -2.30 7.97 -20.95
C LYS A 572 -1.68 8.46 -22.27
N LYS A 573 -1.69 9.78 -22.55
CA LYS A 573 -1.13 10.37 -23.78
C LYS A 573 0.34 10.71 -23.67
N LEU A 574 0.91 10.67 -22.47
CA LEU A 574 2.28 11.09 -22.19
C LEU A 574 3.25 9.91 -22.37
N LYS A 575 4.47 10.20 -22.81
CA LYS A 575 5.52 9.18 -22.95
C LYS A 575 6.12 8.85 -21.59
N THR A 576 6.28 7.56 -21.34
CA THR A 576 6.75 7.03 -20.05
C THR A 576 8.10 6.31 -20.19
N TYR A 577 8.88 6.35 -19.11
CA TYR A 577 10.10 5.57 -18.98
C TYR A 577 9.81 4.07 -19.10
N LYS A 578 10.65 3.34 -19.83
CA LYS A 578 10.48 1.91 -20.18
C LYS A 578 9.11 1.58 -20.83
N ASN A 579 8.46 2.56 -21.45
CA ASN A 579 7.10 2.41 -22.01
C ASN A 579 6.08 1.87 -20.99
N ALA A 580 6.28 2.15 -19.69
CA ALA A 580 5.39 1.71 -18.63
C ALA A 580 3.95 2.21 -18.89
N GLU A 581 2.96 1.32 -18.73
CA GLU A 581 1.56 1.63 -18.99
C GLU A 581 1.00 2.58 -17.91
N PRO A 582 0.53 3.79 -18.27
CA PRO A 582 -0.07 4.72 -17.31
C PRO A 582 -1.32 4.14 -16.64
N THR A 583 -1.35 4.21 -15.31
CA THR A 583 -2.49 3.84 -14.46
C THR A 583 -2.71 4.93 -13.41
N LEU A 584 -3.94 5.04 -12.90
CA LEU A 584 -4.31 6.05 -11.90
C LEU A 584 -4.87 5.36 -10.65
N SER A 585 -4.59 5.91 -9.48
CA SER A 585 -5.29 5.58 -8.24
C SER A 585 -5.93 6.81 -7.60
N ILE A 586 -7.09 6.61 -6.99
CA ILE A 586 -7.70 7.57 -6.06
C ILE A 586 -7.33 7.13 -4.64
N LEU A 587 -6.11 7.50 -4.25
CA LEU A 587 -5.45 7.06 -3.03
C LEU A 587 -4.58 8.20 -2.48
N THR A 588 -4.68 8.47 -1.17
CA THR A 588 -3.93 9.58 -0.53
C THR A 588 -2.93 9.13 0.52
N ILE A 589 -3.14 7.99 1.19
CA ILE A 589 -2.46 7.69 2.46
C ILE A 589 -2.70 8.85 3.46
N THR A 590 -1.65 9.41 4.07
CA THR A 590 -1.73 10.59 4.96
C THR A 590 -1.42 11.89 4.20
N SER A 591 -1.21 11.83 2.87
CA SER A 591 -1.11 13.04 2.05
C SER A 591 -2.39 13.89 2.10
N ASN A 592 -3.53 13.33 2.54
CA ASN A 592 -4.75 14.10 2.79
C ASN A 592 -4.54 15.21 3.83
N VAL A 593 -3.75 14.93 4.88
CA VAL A 593 -3.38 15.93 5.91
C VAL A 593 -2.33 16.90 5.37
N VAL A 594 -1.28 16.40 4.72
CA VAL A 594 -0.18 17.23 4.19
C VAL A 594 -0.67 18.18 3.10
N TYR A 595 -1.48 17.71 2.16
CA TYR A 595 -2.09 18.56 1.14
C TYR A 595 -3.15 19.49 1.70
N GLY A 596 -3.93 19.08 2.70
CA GLY A 596 -4.85 19.96 3.42
C GLY A 596 -4.15 21.18 4.00
N LYS A 597 -3.03 20.96 4.72
CA LYS A 597 -2.16 22.03 5.26
C LYS A 597 -1.58 22.96 4.20
N LYS A 598 -1.37 22.45 2.99
CA LYS A 598 -0.79 23.18 1.87
C LYS A 598 -1.83 23.70 0.87
N THR A 599 -3.12 23.66 1.18
CA THR A 599 -4.17 24.10 0.26
C THR A 599 -5.10 25.10 0.95
N GLY A 600 -5.28 26.27 0.34
CA GLY A 600 -6.16 27.35 0.77
C GLY A 600 -7.64 26.97 0.80
N ALA A 601 -8.51 27.90 1.18
CA ALA A 601 -9.95 27.68 1.13
C ALA A 601 -10.37 27.23 -0.27
N THR A 602 -11.39 26.37 -0.38
CA THR A 602 -11.88 25.85 -1.68
C THR A 602 -13.36 26.17 -1.90
N PRO A 603 -13.84 26.19 -3.17
CA PRO A 603 -15.22 26.61 -3.50
C PRO A 603 -16.33 25.78 -2.86
N ASP A 604 -16.02 24.58 -2.36
CA ASP A 604 -16.90 23.72 -1.58
C ASP A 604 -17.08 24.16 -0.11
N GLY A 605 -16.45 25.26 0.31
CA GLY A 605 -16.48 25.79 1.66
C GLY A 605 -15.49 25.13 2.63
N ARG A 606 -14.59 24.25 2.16
CA ARG A 606 -13.52 23.72 3.01
C ARG A 606 -12.50 24.82 3.30
N ALA A 607 -12.27 25.13 4.57
CA ALA A 607 -11.32 26.15 5.00
C ALA A 607 -9.84 25.75 4.76
N LEU A 608 -8.96 26.76 4.69
CA LEU A 608 -7.49 26.57 4.64
C LEU A 608 -7.02 25.62 5.74
N GLY A 609 -6.14 24.68 5.40
CA GLY A 609 -5.47 23.81 6.38
C GLY A 609 -6.26 22.58 6.83
N VAL A 610 -7.58 22.53 6.62
CA VAL A 610 -8.42 21.38 6.96
C VAL A 610 -7.98 20.14 6.15
N PRO A 611 -7.78 18.95 6.74
CA PRO A 611 -7.43 17.76 5.99
C PRO A 611 -8.41 17.44 4.85
N PHE A 612 -7.91 16.83 3.78
CA PHE A 612 -8.77 16.23 2.76
C PHE A 612 -9.37 14.92 3.29
N ALA A 613 -10.38 14.41 2.59
CA ALA A 613 -10.82 13.03 2.76
C ALA A 613 -9.71 12.04 2.35
N PRO A 614 -9.60 10.87 3.01
CA PRO A 614 -8.68 9.81 2.59
C PRO A 614 -9.15 9.16 1.28
N GLY A 615 -8.24 8.95 0.33
CA GLY A 615 -8.55 8.27 -0.92
C GLY A 615 -9.73 8.90 -1.68
N ALA A 616 -10.73 8.07 -1.98
CA ALA A 616 -11.97 8.42 -2.70
C ALA A 616 -13.15 8.71 -1.77
N ASN A 617 -12.93 8.86 -0.47
CA ASN A 617 -13.98 9.15 0.49
C ASN A 617 -14.67 10.50 0.22
N PRO A 618 -15.96 10.62 0.58
CA PRO A 618 -16.60 11.90 0.82
C PRO A 618 -15.84 12.76 1.82
N MET A 619 -15.96 14.08 1.70
CA MET A 619 -15.43 14.99 2.72
C MET A 619 -16.13 14.74 4.05
N HIS A 620 -15.37 14.78 5.14
CA HIS A 620 -15.80 14.42 6.48
C HIS A 620 -17.12 15.12 6.87
N GLY A 621 -18.13 14.34 7.25
CA GLY A 621 -19.44 14.83 7.66
C GLY A 621 -20.35 15.35 6.55
N ARG A 622 -19.98 15.19 5.27
CA ARG A 622 -20.84 15.58 4.13
C ARG A 622 -21.72 14.44 3.60
N ASP A 623 -21.34 13.20 3.86
CA ASP A 623 -22.11 11.98 3.61
C ASP A 623 -23.13 11.75 4.73
N LYS A 624 -24.31 12.38 4.59
CA LYS A 624 -25.37 12.43 5.61
C LYS A 624 -26.55 11.50 5.35
N SER A 625 -26.53 10.77 4.23
CA SER A 625 -27.65 9.95 3.76
C SER A 625 -27.53 8.46 4.13
N GLY A 626 -26.66 8.13 5.11
CA GLY A 626 -26.42 6.75 5.57
C GLY A 626 -25.26 6.04 4.87
N ALA A 627 -24.88 4.88 5.41
CA ALA A 627 -23.77 4.07 4.95
C ALA A 627 -23.95 3.63 3.49
N ILE A 628 -25.12 3.12 3.13
CA ILE A 628 -25.40 2.60 1.78
C ILE A 628 -25.33 3.69 0.72
N ALA A 629 -25.80 4.91 1.01
CA ALA A 629 -25.73 6.03 0.07
C ALA A 629 -24.28 6.46 -0.18
N SER A 630 -23.47 6.56 0.88
CA SER A 630 -22.04 6.88 0.78
C SER A 630 -21.27 5.83 -0.03
N LEU A 631 -21.49 4.54 0.27
CA LEU A 631 -20.93 3.42 -0.50
C LEU A 631 -21.39 3.44 -1.96
N SER A 632 -22.65 3.76 -2.22
CA SER A 632 -23.20 3.84 -3.58
C SER A 632 -22.55 4.95 -4.39
N SER A 633 -22.33 6.15 -3.83
CA SER A 633 -21.58 7.22 -4.50
C SER A 633 -20.16 6.79 -4.89
N VAL A 634 -19.42 6.15 -3.98
CA VAL A 634 -18.05 5.70 -4.26
C VAL A 634 -18.01 4.60 -5.34
N SER A 635 -19.02 3.70 -5.36
CA SER A 635 -19.13 2.64 -6.37
C SER A 635 -19.30 3.17 -7.81
N LYS A 636 -19.68 4.44 -8.00
CA LYS A 636 -19.84 5.06 -9.31
C LYS A 636 -18.52 5.44 -9.98
N ILE A 637 -17.40 5.47 -9.26
CA ILE A 637 -16.08 5.70 -9.83
C ILE A 637 -15.65 4.45 -10.61
N ASP A 638 -15.36 4.60 -11.90
CA ASP A 638 -15.01 3.46 -12.75
C ASP A 638 -13.57 3.00 -12.52
N TYR A 639 -13.41 1.77 -12.04
CA TYR A 639 -12.11 1.13 -11.85
C TYR A 639 -11.28 1.04 -13.14
N ARG A 640 -11.89 0.96 -14.32
CA ARG A 640 -11.15 0.94 -15.60
C ARG A 640 -10.39 2.24 -15.87
N GLU A 641 -10.83 3.33 -15.25
CA GLU A 641 -10.15 4.61 -15.27
C GLU A 641 -9.23 4.84 -14.06
N SER A 642 -9.10 3.84 -13.19
CA SER A 642 -8.28 3.89 -11.98
C SER A 642 -7.69 2.51 -11.64
N LEU A 643 -7.01 1.90 -12.60
CA LEU A 643 -6.46 0.54 -12.49
C LEU A 643 -5.36 0.37 -11.41
N ASP A 644 -4.84 1.47 -10.83
CA ASP A 644 -3.95 1.40 -9.66
C ASP A 644 -4.73 1.38 -8.33
N GLY A 645 -6.05 1.57 -8.38
CA GLY A 645 -7.00 1.31 -7.29
C GLY A 645 -7.79 2.53 -6.80
N ILE A 646 -8.96 2.28 -6.22
CA ILE A 646 -9.85 3.31 -5.63
C ILE A 646 -10.02 2.99 -4.14
N SER A 647 -9.43 3.81 -3.27
CA SER A 647 -9.47 3.56 -1.82
C SER A 647 -10.70 4.19 -1.17
N ASN A 648 -11.36 3.45 -0.29
CA ASN A 648 -12.54 3.90 0.47
C ASN A 648 -12.41 3.42 1.92
N THR A 649 -12.60 4.32 2.87
CA THR A 649 -12.50 4.05 4.30
C THR A 649 -13.84 4.20 4.97
N PHE A 650 -14.45 3.07 5.29
CA PHE A 650 -15.79 2.99 5.86
C PHE A 650 -15.71 2.73 7.37
N SER A 651 -16.37 3.58 8.16
CA SER A 651 -16.46 3.43 9.61
C SER A 651 -17.91 3.45 10.05
N ILE A 652 -18.35 2.39 10.72
CA ILE A 652 -19.73 2.23 11.19
C ILE A 652 -19.72 1.95 12.70
N VAL A 653 -20.68 2.50 13.43
CA VAL A 653 -20.79 2.19 14.86
C VAL A 653 -21.43 0.80 15.05
N PRO A 654 -20.99 -0.01 16.04
CA PRO A 654 -21.47 -1.38 16.21
C PRO A 654 -23.00 -1.51 16.33
N LYS A 655 -23.65 -0.56 17.04
CA LYS A 655 -25.12 -0.55 17.24
C LYS A 655 -25.91 -0.40 15.94
N THR A 656 -25.35 0.28 14.94
CA THR A 656 -25.98 0.54 13.65
C THR A 656 -25.91 -0.69 12.77
N LEU A 657 -24.85 -1.47 12.91
CA LEU A 657 -24.66 -2.70 12.15
C LEU A 657 -25.55 -3.85 12.67
N GLY A 658 -25.96 -3.85 13.94
CA GLY A 658 -26.88 -4.84 14.49
C GLY A 658 -26.86 -4.87 16.03
N VAL A 659 -27.91 -5.44 16.64
CA VAL A 659 -28.01 -5.49 18.12
C VAL A 659 -27.10 -6.55 18.73
N ASP A 660 -26.86 -7.64 18.01
CA ASP A 660 -26.02 -8.77 18.41
C ASP A 660 -24.97 -9.10 17.34
N MET A 661 -24.08 -10.06 17.65
CA MET A 661 -22.98 -10.41 16.76
C MET A 661 -23.44 -11.08 15.46
N GLU A 662 -24.51 -11.88 15.52
CA GLU A 662 -25.05 -12.59 14.36
C GLU A 662 -25.59 -11.57 13.34
N GLN A 663 -26.44 -10.65 13.79
CA GLN A 663 -26.96 -9.58 12.93
C GLN A 663 -25.88 -8.67 12.39
N ARG A 664 -24.89 -8.29 13.22
CA ARG A 664 -23.76 -7.46 12.75
C ARG A 664 -22.99 -8.13 11.63
N THR A 665 -22.74 -9.43 11.79
CA THR A 665 -22.04 -10.24 10.80
C THR A 665 -22.84 -10.32 9.50
N GLU A 666 -24.12 -10.67 9.58
CA GLU A 666 -24.98 -10.80 8.40
C GLU A 666 -25.19 -9.48 7.64
N ASN A 667 -25.38 -8.38 8.38
CA ASN A 667 -25.53 -7.05 7.78
C ASN A 667 -24.23 -6.59 7.14
N LEU A 668 -23.07 -6.83 7.76
CA LEU A 668 -21.78 -6.46 7.16
C LEU A 668 -21.50 -7.25 5.88
N VAL A 669 -21.77 -8.57 5.88
CA VAL A 669 -21.68 -9.40 4.67
C VAL A 669 -22.60 -8.85 3.58
N SER A 670 -23.85 -8.54 3.92
CA SER A 670 -24.84 -7.99 2.96
C SER A 670 -24.42 -6.64 2.38
N ILE A 671 -23.88 -5.75 3.22
CA ILE A 671 -23.33 -4.45 2.79
C ILE A 671 -22.18 -4.66 1.80
N MET A 672 -21.24 -5.55 2.11
CA MET A 672 -20.09 -5.83 1.25
C MET A 672 -20.51 -6.48 -0.07
N ASP A 673 -21.38 -7.50 -0.04
CA ASP A 673 -21.91 -8.13 -1.24
C ASP A 673 -22.65 -7.13 -2.15
N GLY A 674 -23.43 -6.22 -1.56
CA GLY A 674 -24.11 -5.15 -2.29
C GLY A 674 -23.16 -4.12 -2.90
N TYR A 675 -22.13 -3.69 -2.15
CA TYR A 675 -21.12 -2.74 -2.60
C TYR A 675 -20.28 -3.30 -3.75
N PHE A 676 -19.80 -4.55 -3.61
CA PHE A 676 -18.97 -5.19 -4.62
C PHE A 676 -19.78 -5.65 -5.85
N ALA A 677 -21.07 -5.99 -5.70
CA ALA A 677 -21.97 -6.21 -6.84
C ALA A 677 -22.16 -4.96 -7.72
N LYS A 678 -21.97 -3.76 -7.16
CA LYS A 678 -21.98 -2.49 -7.91
C LYS A 678 -20.65 -2.17 -8.60
N ASN A 679 -19.74 -3.14 -8.74
CA ASN A 679 -18.39 -2.96 -9.29
C ASN A 679 -17.53 -1.95 -8.51
N ALA A 680 -17.79 -1.77 -7.22
CA ALA A 680 -16.89 -0.99 -6.39
C ALA A 680 -15.56 -1.74 -6.20
N HIS A 681 -14.46 -1.02 -6.03
CA HIS A 681 -13.12 -1.64 -6.03
C HIS A 681 -12.68 -2.15 -4.66
N HIS A 682 -12.58 -1.26 -3.65
CA HIS A 682 -11.99 -1.58 -2.35
C HIS A 682 -12.80 -0.99 -1.21
N LEU A 683 -12.72 -1.63 -0.04
CA LEU A 683 -13.31 -1.19 1.22
C LEU A 683 -12.40 -1.49 2.41
N ASN A 684 -12.01 -0.46 3.16
CA ASN A 684 -11.58 -0.61 4.54
C ASN A 684 -12.80 -0.61 5.46
N VAL A 685 -12.83 -1.47 6.45
CA VAL A 685 -13.94 -1.58 7.40
C VAL A 685 -13.45 -1.33 8.83
N ASN A 686 -13.97 -0.28 9.45
CA ASN A 686 -13.87 -0.03 10.89
C ASN A 686 -15.24 -0.22 11.53
N VAL A 687 -15.30 -1.00 12.61
CA VAL A 687 -16.49 -1.18 13.44
C VAL A 687 -16.19 -0.67 14.85
N LEU A 688 -16.28 0.64 15.05
CA LEU A 688 -15.72 1.33 16.20
C LEU A 688 -16.64 2.44 16.68
N ASN A 689 -16.56 2.76 17.97
CA ASN A 689 -17.19 3.96 18.53
C ASN A 689 -16.19 5.11 18.60
N ARG A 690 -16.67 6.34 18.35
CA ARG A 690 -15.84 7.55 18.41
C ARG A 690 -15.27 7.77 19.81
N GLU A 691 -16.06 7.47 20.83
CA GLU A 691 -15.73 7.62 22.25
C GLU A 691 -14.54 6.73 22.63
N MET A 692 -14.46 5.52 22.05
CA MET A 692 -13.32 4.62 22.27
C MET A 692 -12.01 5.23 21.74
N LEU A 693 -12.06 5.91 20.58
CA LEU A 693 -10.88 6.59 20.05
C LEU A 693 -10.51 7.81 20.89
N GLN A 694 -11.49 8.54 21.42
CA GLN A 694 -11.24 9.65 22.33
C GLN A 694 -10.61 9.18 23.65
N ASP A 695 -11.06 8.04 24.19
CA ASP A 695 -10.44 7.44 25.37
C ASP A 695 -9.00 6.99 25.06
N ALA A 696 -8.78 6.34 23.93
CA ALA A 696 -7.44 5.91 23.50
C ALA A 696 -6.47 7.07 23.19
N MET A 697 -6.99 8.27 22.90
CA MET A 697 -6.18 9.47 22.76
C MET A 697 -5.62 9.97 24.10
N GLU A 698 -6.38 9.81 25.18
CA GLU A 698 -6.03 10.29 26.52
C GLU A 698 -5.33 9.20 27.36
N HIS A 699 -5.66 7.93 27.11
CA HIS A 699 -5.16 6.74 27.81
C HIS A 699 -4.53 5.71 26.86
N PRO A 700 -3.49 6.07 26.07
CA PRO A 700 -2.91 5.19 25.06
C PRO A 700 -2.35 3.87 25.62
N GLU A 701 -1.97 3.82 26.90
CA GLU A 701 -1.50 2.64 27.61
C GLU A 701 -2.54 1.52 27.70
N ASN A 702 -3.83 1.86 27.69
CA ASN A 702 -4.93 0.89 27.74
C ASN A 702 -5.23 0.27 26.37
N TYR A 703 -4.69 0.86 25.30
CA TYR A 703 -5.00 0.50 23.92
C TYR A 703 -3.73 0.19 23.09
N PRO A 704 -2.77 -0.62 23.60
CA PRO A 704 -1.46 -0.77 22.99
C PRO A 704 -1.48 -1.40 21.60
N GLN A 705 -2.57 -2.10 21.24
CA GLN A 705 -2.77 -2.75 19.95
C GLN A 705 -4.04 -2.28 19.23
N LEU A 706 -4.68 -1.19 19.67
CA LEU A 706 -5.88 -0.67 19.01
C LEU A 706 -5.54 -0.29 17.58
N THR A 707 -6.05 -1.11 16.67
CA THR A 707 -5.77 -1.03 15.23
C THR A 707 -6.98 -0.44 14.52
N ILE A 708 -6.74 0.48 13.60
CA ILE A 708 -7.77 1.11 12.78
C ILE A 708 -7.34 1.16 11.32
N ARG A 709 -8.29 1.06 10.39
CA ARG A 709 -8.07 1.33 8.97
C ARG A 709 -8.14 2.82 8.68
N VAL A 710 -7.18 3.37 7.94
CA VAL A 710 -7.10 4.83 7.70
C VAL A 710 -7.12 5.26 6.24
N SER A 711 -6.49 4.56 5.31
CA SER A 711 -6.38 5.05 3.93
C SER A 711 -5.89 3.98 2.94
N GLY A 712 -6.36 2.73 3.09
CA GLY A 712 -5.89 1.56 2.34
C GLY A 712 -4.87 0.69 3.11
N TYR A 713 -4.65 1.02 4.38
CA TYR A 713 -3.83 0.26 5.32
C TYR A 713 -4.33 0.53 6.74
N ALA A 714 -3.84 -0.26 7.67
CA ALA A 714 -4.12 -0.14 9.08
C ALA A 714 -2.96 0.54 9.84
N VAL A 715 -3.27 1.12 10.99
CA VAL A 715 -2.29 1.67 11.93
C VAL A 715 -2.71 1.36 13.36
N ASN A 716 -1.74 1.26 14.26
CA ASN A 716 -2.02 1.40 15.68
C ASN A 716 -2.41 2.86 15.96
N PHE A 717 -3.62 3.10 16.46
CA PHE A 717 -4.13 4.46 16.68
C PHE A 717 -3.22 5.29 17.60
N VAL A 718 -2.64 4.66 18.61
CA VAL A 718 -1.70 5.27 19.55
C VAL A 718 -0.32 5.62 18.95
N ARG A 719 -0.03 5.18 17.71
CA ARG A 719 1.17 5.57 16.96
C ARG A 719 0.97 6.81 16.09
N LEU A 720 -0.27 7.27 15.94
CA LEU A 720 -0.56 8.49 15.19
C LEU A 720 -0.23 9.72 16.03
N THR A 721 0.24 10.78 15.37
CA THR A 721 0.37 12.10 16.02
C THR A 721 -1.03 12.64 16.38
N ARG A 722 -1.10 13.56 17.35
CA ARG A 722 -2.38 14.17 17.76
C ARG A 722 -3.17 14.74 16.57
N ALA A 723 -2.50 15.39 15.62
CA ALA A 723 -3.14 15.96 14.43
C ALA A 723 -3.75 14.86 13.51
N GLN A 724 -3.05 13.73 13.36
CA GLN A 724 -3.55 12.58 12.59
C GLN A 724 -4.70 11.86 13.32
N GLN A 725 -4.64 11.75 14.65
CA GLN A 725 -5.74 11.22 15.45
C GLN A 725 -7.00 12.09 15.35
N LEU A 726 -6.84 13.41 15.38
CA LEU A 726 -7.95 14.35 15.19
C LEU A 726 -8.55 14.25 13.78
N ASP A 727 -7.75 14.05 12.73
CA ASP A 727 -8.27 13.74 11.38
C ASP A 727 -9.13 12.48 11.38
N VAL A 728 -8.63 11.38 11.97
CA VAL A 728 -9.36 10.11 12.08
C VAL A 728 -10.68 10.27 12.81
N ILE A 729 -10.68 10.96 13.95
CA ILE A 729 -11.89 11.18 14.72
C ILE A 729 -12.85 12.05 13.92
N ALA A 730 -12.41 13.10 13.25
CA ALA A 730 -13.28 13.99 12.49
C ALA A 730 -14.03 13.33 11.33
N ARG A 731 -13.61 12.13 10.90
CA ARG A 731 -14.25 11.37 9.80
C ARG A 731 -15.69 10.99 10.14
N SER A 732 -16.41 10.57 9.11
CA SER A 732 -17.77 10.05 9.22
C SER A 732 -17.79 8.69 9.92
N PHE A 733 -18.64 8.56 10.93
CA PHE A 733 -18.97 7.31 11.62
C PHE A 733 -20.46 7.10 11.40
N PHE A 734 -20.84 6.12 10.59
CA PHE A 734 -22.23 5.94 10.21
C PHE A 734 -23.06 5.44 11.40
N GLU A 735 -24.08 6.23 11.74
CA GLU A 735 -25.08 5.88 12.76
C GLU A 735 -26.37 5.31 12.16
N THR A 736 -26.51 5.38 10.84
CA THR A 736 -27.62 4.79 10.06
C THR A 736 -27.05 4.01 8.87
N VAL A 737 -27.63 2.83 8.60
CA VAL A 737 -27.30 2.00 7.41
C VAL A 737 -27.79 2.69 6.15
#